data_AF-A0A0G4PWF7-F1
#
_entry.id   AF-A0A0G4PWF7-F1
#
_cell.length_a   1.000
_cell.length_b   1.000
_cell.length_c   1.000
_cell.angle_alpha   90.00
_cell.angle_beta   90.00
_cell.angle_gamma   90.00
#
_symmetry.space_group_name_H-M   'P 1'
#
loop_
_entity.id
_entity.type
_entity.pdbx_description
1 polymer ?
#
loop_
_entity_poly.entity_id
_entity_poly.type
_entity_poly.pdbx_seq_one_letter_code
_entity_poly.pdbx_strand_id
1 'polypeptide(L)'
;MIDHSSVAFSHNIVVGADGIHSKVRQEMWKAAEKIDPTWIDPTEESALPATYACIFGISKGVKGIEKGTLNSVYNEHYSYLVPSGPGDLTYWFLVRNMGKTYYGADIPRFTKEEEEAFATEHFDDQITPTLKFSALYKSKIASAYSSLAEYVYKRWHFQRIITIGDASHKFEPLTGQGGNNAMETAASLTNHLVVALKNSQTGTLSSADISKVFESVQQQREKRAWELVKAAHARQRLECQETPLLKFIGRYVMPRLPRSVVLGKWINSYSPGVSLDMLPLPHKPREIAYFDERFRTPSSRGVVSILLYAAYFLLAWLGYRQLSTALRANGTMGLVRQSIKDQSVSLPGGVETPLRQVYTGIGAVDLILKVIVTIFLPAVANFSTPEQPLQVLYFLVSMMPIIAIWTVEGFRPRNKWTLLATPSLWAVLYQLRGIGLIAPLYYASSTYISSGMLYFSPSTRTLPESTARALLPAMILGFVVPTIMLFFPLADALNTRQIFIALWQPAPVYVVILTQVFSHVLKSIGSSTPVKTDSAAVESKSNRDIPHLQTLYAVLGGVSACFHVALLLSWAALGTNFVTRAFIPSAAFAQVATIADGVFIFFQNDFLLVAAATLLWCLASVWDLYRLGVSNVSWQVALASLILGSVVIGPGATVAAVWYWREGVMSRTAFRRHGPGL
;
A
#
# COMPACT_ATOMS: atom_id res chain seq x y z
N MET A 1 -17.41 44.16 50.53
CA MET A 1 -18.46 43.71 49.59
C MET A 1 -17.98 44.04 48.19
N ILE A 2 -17.51 43.04 47.44
CA ILE A 2 -17.15 43.21 46.03
C ILE A 2 -18.44 42.97 45.25
N ASP A 3 -18.96 44.03 44.66
CA ASP A 3 -20.11 43.98 43.75
C ASP A 3 -19.66 43.31 42.44
N HIS A 4 -19.98 42.02 42.30
CA HIS A 4 -19.90 41.33 41.02
C HIS A 4 -21.16 41.67 40.24
N SER A 5 -21.16 42.81 39.55
CA SER A 5 -22.19 43.11 38.56
C SER A 5 -22.18 42.01 37.50
N SER A 6 -23.22 41.18 37.49
CA SER A 6 -23.39 40.12 36.50
C SER A 6 -23.78 40.77 35.17
N VAL A 7 -22.87 40.74 34.20
CA VAL A 7 -23.15 41.24 32.85
C VAL A 7 -23.85 40.14 32.05
N ALA A 8 -25.06 40.41 31.57
CA ALA A 8 -25.83 39.51 30.72
C ALA A 8 -25.66 39.88 29.23
N PHE A 9 -25.44 38.87 28.39
CA PHE A 9 -25.28 39.03 26.94
C PHE A 9 -26.28 38.17 26.18
N SER A 10 -26.93 38.74 25.17
CA SER A 10 -27.84 38.01 24.27
C SER A 10 -27.10 37.53 23.02
N HIS A 11 -27.28 36.26 22.67
CA HIS A 11 -26.57 35.61 21.57
C HIS A 11 -27.49 34.74 20.72
N ASN A 12 -27.15 34.58 19.44
CA ASN A 12 -27.88 33.70 18.53
C ASN A 12 -27.49 32.21 18.68
N ILE A 13 -26.25 31.92 19.07
CA ILE A 13 -25.75 30.57 19.31
C ILE A 13 -24.77 30.62 20.49
N VAL A 14 -24.65 29.51 21.20
CA VAL A 14 -23.62 29.30 22.23
C VAL A 14 -22.78 28.09 21.85
N VAL A 15 -21.46 28.27 21.79
CA VAL A 15 -20.50 27.21 21.46
C VAL A 15 -19.63 26.91 22.69
N GLY A 16 -19.82 25.75 23.30
CA GLY A 16 -19.02 25.25 24.42
C GLY A 16 -17.71 24.64 23.95
N ALA A 17 -16.63 25.42 24.01
CA ALA A 17 -15.26 24.98 23.78
C ALA A 17 -14.44 25.01 25.08
N ASP A 18 -15.10 24.75 26.21
CA ASP A 18 -14.64 24.95 27.59
C ASP A 18 -14.08 23.67 28.25
N GLY A 19 -13.70 22.68 27.43
CA GLY A 19 -12.97 21.49 27.87
C GLY A 19 -13.83 20.41 28.54
N ILE A 20 -13.16 19.43 29.14
CA ILE A 20 -13.81 18.21 29.68
C ILE A 20 -14.76 18.48 30.86
N HIS A 21 -14.55 19.58 31.59
CA HIS A 21 -15.43 20.03 32.67
C HIS A 21 -16.38 21.14 32.20
N SER A 22 -16.93 20.97 30.98
CA SER A 22 -17.72 21.97 30.28
C SER A 22 -18.94 22.43 31.10
N LYS A 23 -18.97 23.73 31.42
CA LYS A 23 -20.13 24.37 32.02
C LYS A 23 -21.24 24.53 31.00
N VAL A 24 -20.90 24.79 29.75
CA VAL A 24 -21.88 24.89 28.65
C VAL A 24 -22.62 23.57 28.47
N ARG A 25 -21.95 22.41 28.54
CA ARG A 25 -22.59 21.09 28.51
C ARG A 25 -23.60 20.92 29.65
N GLN A 26 -23.22 21.27 30.87
CA GLN A 26 -24.12 21.16 32.03
C GLN A 26 -25.40 21.99 31.84
N GLU A 27 -25.26 23.23 31.38
CA GLU A 27 -26.42 24.10 31.15
C GLU A 27 -27.24 23.64 29.92
N MET A 28 -26.59 23.10 28.89
CA MET A 28 -27.26 22.46 27.74
C MET A 28 -28.12 21.27 28.19
N TRP A 29 -27.60 20.41 29.08
CA TRP A 29 -28.33 19.27 29.60
C TRP A 29 -29.50 19.69 30.48
N LYS A 30 -29.33 20.67 31.37
CA LYS A 30 -30.45 21.23 32.16
C LYS A 30 -31.53 21.85 31.28
N ALA A 31 -31.16 22.49 30.17
CA ALA A 31 -32.11 23.04 29.22
C ALA A 31 -32.87 21.92 28.49
N ALA A 32 -32.15 20.86 28.08
CA ALA A 32 -32.75 19.69 27.46
C ALA A 32 -33.73 18.98 28.40
N GLU A 33 -33.33 18.70 29.64
CA GLU A 33 -34.16 18.03 30.65
C GLU A 33 -35.49 18.74 30.90
N LYS A 34 -35.52 20.08 30.84
CA LYS A 34 -36.74 20.87 31.04
C LYS A 34 -37.71 20.82 29.86
N ILE A 35 -37.22 20.60 28.64
CA ILE A 35 -38.00 20.72 27.39
C ILE A 35 -38.32 19.34 26.82
N ASP A 36 -37.31 18.48 26.74
CA ASP A 36 -37.39 17.10 26.29
C ASP A 36 -36.45 16.22 27.15
N PRO A 37 -36.97 15.64 28.25
CA PRO A 37 -36.20 14.77 29.14
C PRO A 37 -35.61 13.54 28.44
N THR A 38 -36.10 13.17 27.25
CA THR A 38 -35.61 11.99 26.51
C THR A 38 -34.44 12.30 25.58
N TRP A 39 -34.10 13.59 25.40
CA TRP A 39 -33.05 14.02 24.48
C TRP A 39 -31.66 13.58 24.91
N ILE A 40 -31.37 13.69 26.21
CA ILE A 40 -30.12 13.29 26.85
C ILE A 40 -30.35 11.98 27.59
N ASP A 41 -29.41 11.04 27.47
CA ASP A 41 -29.44 9.81 28.26
C ASP A 41 -28.97 10.13 29.70
N PRO A 42 -29.84 9.98 30.73
CA PRO A 42 -29.50 10.33 32.11
C PRO A 42 -28.40 9.44 32.69
N THR A 43 -28.12 8.28 32.09
CA THR A 43 -27.03 7.39 32.51
C THR A 43 -25.67 7.78 31.94
N GLU A 44 -25.63 8.72 30.99
CA GLU A 44 -24.39 9.07 30.29
C GLU A 44 -23.36 9.72 31.21
N GLU A 45 -23.78 10.56 32.17
CA GLU A 45 -22.85 11.23 33.11
C GLU A 45 -22.06 10.21 33.94
N SER A 46 -22.75 9.19 34.44
CA SER A 46 -22.17 8.14 35.27
C SER A 46 -21.42 7.10 34.43
N ALA A 47 -21.52 7.14 33.10
CA ALA A 47 -20.88 6.17 32.20
C ALA A 47 -19.49 6.60 31.71
N LEU A 48 -19.01 7.82 32.01
CA LEU A 48 -17.68 8.28 31.58
C LEU A 48 -16.58 7.37 32.15
N PRO A 49 -15.77 6.68 31.32
CA PRO A 49 -14.73 5.78 31.80
C PRO A 49 -13.37 6.49 31.93
N ALA A 50 -12.62 6.13 32.97
CA ALA A 50 -11.19 6.46 33.10
C ALA A 50 -10.40 5.22 33.53
N THR A 51 -9.54 4.72 32.65
CA THR A 51 -8.66 3.55 32.92
C THR A 51 -7.24 3.99 33.30
N TYR A 52 -6.82 5.16 32.82
CA TYR A 52 -5.48 5.69 32.98
C TYR A 52 -5.47 6.99 33.78
N ALA A 53 -4.32 7.30 34.37
CA ALA A 53 -4.00 8.60 34.90
C ALA A 53 -2.64 9.05 34.39
N CYS A 54 -2.43 10.35 34.22
CA CYS A 54 -1.19 10.91 33.68
C CYS A 54 -0.68 12.06 34.52
N ILE A 55 0.60 12.01 34.88
CA ILE A 55 1.34 13.21 35.27
C ILE A 55 1.82 13.89 34.00
N PHE A 56 1.26 15.07 33.73
CA PHE A 56 1.73 15.99 32.70
C PHE A 56 2.82 16.86 33.28
N GLY A 57 3.90 17.09 32.54
CA GLY A 57 4.93 18.00 32.99
C GLY A 57 5.70 18.70 31.88
N ILE A 58 6.29 19.82 32.25
CA ILE A 58 7.12 20.67 31.41
C ILE A 58 8.41 20.92 32.17
N SER A 59 9.55 20.61 31.55
CA SER A 59 10.88 20.84 32.11
C SER A 59 11.72 21.71 31.18
N LYS A 60 12.78 22.33 31.72
CA LYS A 60 13.69 23.19 30.95
C LYS A 60 15.14 22.82 31.20
N GLY A 61 15.95 22.87 30.14
CA GLY A 61 17.40 22.69 30.23
C GLY A 61 17.85 21.23 30.39
N VAL A 62 16.97 20.26 30.10
CA VAL A 62 17.28 18.84 30.20
C VAL A 62 18.04 18.38 28.96
N LYS A 63 19.22 17.80 29.17
CA LYS A 63 20.03 17.18 28.11
C LYS A 63 19.58 15.73 27.86
N GLY A 64 19.88 15.19 26.69
CA GLY A 64 19.58 13.77 26.37
C GLY A 64 18.27 13.53 25.62
N ILE A 65 17.49 14.58 25.32
CA ILE A 65 16.38 14.56 24.37
C ILE A 65 16.80 15.29 23.09
N GLU A 66 16.76 14.60 21.96
CA GLU A 66 17.07 15.18 20.66
C GLU A 66 15.94 16.14 20.21
N LYS A 67 16.32 17.29 19.65
CA LYS A 67 15.35 18.29 19.16
C LYS A 67 14.60 17.75 17.94
N GLY A 68 13.29 18.03 17.87
CA GLY A 68 12.42 17.54 16.81
C GLY A 68 11.97 16.09 16.99
N THR A 69 12.17 15.51 18.17
CA THR A 69 11.79 14.11 18.45
C THR A 69 10.59 13.99 19.39
N LEU A 70 9.91 12.85 19.27
CA LEU A 70 8.84 12.41 20.14
C LEU A 70 9.21 11.00 20.61
N ASN A 71 9.59 10.86 21.88
CA ASN A 71 10.04 9.60 22.46
C ASN A 71 8.87 8.90 23.15
N SER A 72 8.57 7.66 22.75
CA SER A 72 7.63 6.79 23.46
C SER A 72 8.41 5.69 24.18
N VAL A 73 8.19 5.54 25.49
CA VAL A 73 8.88 4.55 26.34
C VAL A 73 7.84 3.58 26.88
N TYR A 74 8.00 2.29 26.56
CA TYR A 74 7.01 1.27 26.83
C TYR A 74 7.40 0.47 28.06
N ASN A 75 6.52 0.38 29.05
CA ASN A 75 6.75 -0.39 30.28
C ASN A 75 5.52 -1.22 30.64
N GLU A 76 5.62 -2.02 31.70
CA GLU A 76 4.52 -2.86 32.19
C GLU A 76 3.62 -2.04 33.11
N HIS A 77 2.38 -1.82 32.66
CA HIS A 77 1.32 -1.04 33.31
C HIS A 77 1.55 0.48 33.41
N TYR A 78 2.64 1.00 32.86
CA TYR A 78 2.88 2.43 32.69
C TYR A 78 3.65 2.72 31.41
N SER A 79 3.67 3.98 30.96
CA SER A 79 4.43 4.42 29.79
C SER A 79 4.85 5.88 29.90
N TYR A 80 5.79 6.27 29.05
CA TYR A 80 6.14 7.68 28.86
C TYR A 80 5.92 8.14 27.43
N LEU A 81 5.47 9.39 27.31
CA LEU A 81 5.62 10.18 26.08
C LEU A 81 6.47 11.41 26.41
N VAL A 82 7.56 11.64 25.67
CA VAL A 82 8.50 12.75 25.93
C VAL A 82 8.86 13.47 24.63
N PRO A 83 8.06 14.46 24.20
CA PRO A 83 8.38 15.28 23.05
C PRO A 83 9.32 16.44 23.39
N SER A 84 10.25 16.73 22.50
CA SER A 84 11.05 17.94 22.57
C SER A 84 10.17 19.17 22.34
N GLY A 85 10.27 20.17 23.21
CA GLY A 85 9.55 21.44 23.09
C GLY A 85 10.36 22.54 22.40
N PRO A 86 9.72 23.70 22.11
CA PRO A 86 10.41 24.86 21.57
C PRO A 86 11.45 25.42 22.56
N GLY A 87 12.53 25.98 22.03
CA GLY A 87 13.66 26.44 22.85
C GLY A 87 14.25 25.28 23.63
N ASP A 88 14.44 25.45 24.95
CA ASP A 88 14.98 24.44 25.87
C ASP A 88 13.91 23.66 26.65
N LEU A 89 12.64 23.75 26.23
CA LEU A 89 11.56 23.02 26.88
C LEU A 89 11.55 21.55 26.48
N THR A 90 11.13 20.70 27.41
CA THR A 90 10.83 19.28 27.22
C THR A 90 9.50 18.99 27.89
N TYR A 91 8.51 18.52 27.14
CA TYR A 91 7.26 18.05 27.73
C TYR A 91 7.41 16.57 28.03
N TRP A 92 6.72 16.11 29.07
CA TRP A 92 6.71 14.70 29.41
C TRP A 92 5.36 14.30 30.02
N PHE A 93 4.98 13.06 29.76
CA PHE A 93 3.73 12.46 30.18
C PHE A 93 4.10 11.12 30.81
N LEU A 94 3.86 10.95 32.11
CA LEU A 94 3.99 9.68 32.80
C LEU A 94 2.59 9.11 33.00
N VAL A 95 2.23 8.11 32.20
CA VAL A 95 0.89 7.50 32.20
C VAL A 95 0.94 6.19 32.97
N ARG A 96 -0.03 5.96 33.85
CA ARG A 96 -0.25 4.67 34.52
C ARG A 96 -1.62 4.09 34.22
N ASN A 97 -1.69 2.77 34.11
CA ASN A 97 -2.94 2.04 34.25
C ASN A 97 -3.31 2.01 35.73
N MET A 98 -4.55 2.39 36.08
CA MET A 98 -5.02 2.46 37.46
C MET A 98 -5.46 1.10 38.04
N GLY A 99 -5.22 -0.01 37.32
CA GLY A 99 -5.57 -1.38 37.70
C GLY A 99 -7.04 -1.75 37.44
N LYS A 100 -7.92 -0.76 37.33
CA LYS A 100 -9.34 -0.90 36.94
C LYS A 100 -9.83 0.35 36.23
N THR A 101 -10.98 0.25 35.56
CA THR A 101 -11.69 1.40 35.00
C THR A 101 -12.62 2.00 36.05
N TYR A 102 -12.49 3.30 36.29
CA TYR A 102 -13.41 4.09 37.11
C TYR A 102 -14.46 4.77 36.24
N TYR A 103 -15.62 5.08 36.82
CA TYR A 103 -16.75 5.62 36.08
C TYR A 103 -17.36 6.85 36.75
N GLY A 104 -17.71 7.87 35.96
CA GLY A 104 -18.44 9.05 36.42
C GLY A 104 -17.84 9.70 37.66
N ALA A 105 -18.63 9.75 38.75
CA ALA A 105 -18.22 10.36 40.02
C ALA A 105 -17.08 9.61 40.75
N ASP A 106 -16.86 8.32 40.43
CA ASP A 106 -15.81 7.51 41.05
C ASP A 106 -14.42 7.79 40.45
N ILE A 107 -14.33 8.58 39.37
CA ILE A 107 -13.05 8.92 38.74
C ILE A 107 -12.19 9.71 39.74
N PRO A 108 -11.00 9.20 40.11
CA PRO A 108 -10.18 9.83 41.13
C PRO A 108 -9.62 11.18 40.67
N ARG A 109 -9.47 12.09 41.63
CA ARG A 109 -8.70 13.32 41.49
C ARG A 109 -7.47 13.21 42.36
N PHE A 110 -6.36 13.75 41.90
CA PHE A 110 -5.08 13.56 42.58
C PHE A 110 -4.57 14.85 43.19
N THR A 111 -3.98 14.75 44.38
CA THR A 111 -3.29 15.85 45.04
C THR A 111 -1.85 15.98 44.55
N LYS A 112 -1.15 17.02 45.01
CA LYS A 112 0.26 17.23 44.67
C LYS A 112 1.18 16.23 45.38
N GLU A 113 0.80 15.83 46.58
CA GLU A 113 1.52 14.81 47.36
C GLU A 113 1.43 13.44 46.66
N GLU A 114 0.25 13.08 46.13
CA GLU A 114 0.08 11.85 45.35
C GLU A 114 0.84 11.88 44.01
N GLU A 115 0.91 13.06 43.37
CA GLU A 115 1.75 13.26 42.18
C GLU A 115 3.23 13.01 42.50
N GLU A 116 3.75 13.60 43.58
CA GLU A 116 5.15 13.46 43.98
C GLU A 116 5.50 12.03 44.41
N ALA A 117 4.62 11.37 45.17
CA ALA A 117 4.78 9.98 45.56
C ALA A 117 4.89 9.09 44.33
N PHE A 118 3.94 9.19 43.40
CA PHE A 118 3.94 8.38 42.18
C PHE A 118 5.16 8.70 41.28
N ALA A 119 5.53 9.97 41.13
CA ALA A 119 6.72 10.33 40.37
C ALA A 119 8.01 9.74 40.96
N THR A 120 8.12 9.69 42.29
CA THR A 120 9.31 9.21 43.01
C THR A 120 9.55 7.72 42.78
N GLU A 121 8.50 6.91 42.72
CA GLU A 121 8.56 5.47 42.36
C GLU A 121 9.27 5.22 41.02
N HIS A 122 9.24 6.22 40.15
CA HIS A 122 9.69 6.17 38.76
C HIS A 122 11.00 6.92 38.50
N PHE A 123 11.67 7.45 39.53
CA PHE A 123 12.86 8.29 39.35
C PHE A 123 14.05 7.62 38.65
N ASP A 124 14.16 6.30 38.78
CA ASP A 124 15.23 5.51 38.17
C ASP A 124 14.93 5.01 36.76
N ASP A 125 13.71 5.25 36.26
CA ASP A 125 13.31 4.86 34.92
C ASP A 125 14.16 5.55 33.86
N GLN A 126 14.58 4.76 32.87
CA GLN A 126 15.32 5.26 31.73
C GLN A 126 14.37 5.78 30.65
N ILE A 127 14.49 7.07 30.34
CA ILE A 127 13.78 7.71 29.24
C ILE A 127 14.56 7.54 27.94
N THR A 128 15.88 7.74 28.02
CA THR A 128 16.83 7.39 26.97
C THR A 128 18.01 6.63 27.60
N PRO A 129 18.93 6.03 26.82
CA PRO A 129 20.10 5.37 27.38
C PRO A 129 20.97 6.26 28.30
N THR A 130 20.79 7.58 28.25
CA THR A 130 21.60 8.57 29.01
C THR A 130 20.77 9.48 29.91
N LEU A 131 19.44 9.34 29.94
CA LEU A 131 18.53 10.24 30.65
C LEU A 131 17.53 9.44 31.49
N LYS A 132 17.55 9.68 32.80
CA LYS A 132 16.56 9.18 33.76
C LYS A 132 15.38 10.15 33.92
N PHE A 133 14.22 9.62 34.30
CA PHE A 133 13.03 10.42 34.57
C PHE A 133 13.23 11.45 35.69
N SER A 134 13.98 11.12 36.75
CA SER A 134 14.29 12.05 37.84
C SER A 134 14.89 13.38 37.37
N ALA A 135 15.70 13.39 36.31
CA ALA A 135 16.26 14.61 35.76
C ALA A 135 15.18 15.51 35.12
N LEU A 136 14.17 14.91 34.46
CA LEU A 136 13.00 15.64 33.96
C LEU A 136 12.18 16.18 35.14
N TYR A 137 11.83 15.33 36.11
CA TYR A 137 10.95 15.72 37.20
C TYR A 137 11.55 16.82 38.12
N LYS A 138 12.86 16.76 38.39
CA LYS A 138 13.56 17.77 39.22
C LYS A 138 13.74 19.12 38.52
N SER A 139 13.73 19.14 37.19
CA SER A 139 13.86 20.37 36.37
C SER A 139 12.52 20.88 35.86
N LYS A 140 11.40 20.37 36.40
CA LYS A 140 10.06 20.77 36.00
C LYS A 140 9.78 22.23 36.36
N ILE A 141 9.15 22.94 35.42
CA ILE A 141 8.57 24.26 35.61
C ILE A 141 7.12 24.12 36.08
N ALA A 142 6.40 23.15 35.52
CA ALA A 142 5.01 22.89 35.84
C ALA A 142 4.71 21.40 35.70
N SER A 143 3.77 20.92 36.51
CA SER A 143 3.20 19.60 36.39
C SER A 143 1.75 19.58 36.86
N ALA A 144 0.99 18.58 36.43
CA ALA A 144 -0.36 18.32 36.90
C ALA A 144 -0.64 16.81 36.83
N TYR A 145 -1.38 16.29 37.80
CA TYR A 145 -1.78 14.90 37.84
C TYR A 145 -3.28 14.75 37.64
N SER A 146 -3.69 14.02 36.62
CA SER A 146 -5.11 13.89 36.27
C SER A 146 -5.47 12.52 35.73
N SER A 147 -6.69 12.08 36.04
CA SER A 147 -7.33 10.92 35.40
C SER A 147 -7.67 11.22 33.94
N LEU A 148 -7.56 10.22 33.08
CA LEU A 148 -7.76 10.34 31.65
C LEU A 148 -9.12 9.74 31.29
N ALA A 149 -10.14 10.60 31.28
CA ALA A 149 -11.45 10.22 30.77
C ALA A 149 -11.39 10.11 29.23
N GLU A 150 -11.80 8.97 28.69
CA GLU A 150 -11.80 8.73 27.23
C GLU A 150 -13.24 8.50 26.77
N TYR A 151 -13.81 9.46 26.04
CA TYR A 151 -15.24 9.39 25.72
C TYR A 151 -15.63 10.24 24.52
N VAL A 152 -16.72 9.86 23.85
CA VAL A 152 -17.43 10.70 22.89
C VAL A 152 -18.89 10.75 23.31
N TYR A 153 -19.38 11.94 23.63
CA TYR A 153 -20.76 12.13 24.08
C TYR A 153 -21.76 11.83 22.96
N LYS A 154 -22.91 11.24 23.31
CA LYS A 154 -24.02 10.86 22.42
C LYS A 154 -24.73 12.07 21.83
N ARG A 155 -24.78 13.18 22.56
CA ARG A 155 -25.38 14.45 22.11
C ARG A 155 -24.40 15.60 22.28
N TRP A 156 -24.10 16.28 21.17
CA TRP A 156 -23.20 17.44 21.17
C TRP A 156 -23.95 18.76 21.21
N HIS A 157 -25.25 18.75 20.91
CA HIS A 157 -26.06 19.95 20.82
C HIS A 157 -27.46 19.76 21.39
N PHE A 158 -28.07 20.89 21.73
CA PHE A 158 -29.49 21.02 22.01
C PHE A 158 -29.93 22.43 21.63
N GLN A 159 -30.93 22.52 20.73
CA GLN A 159 -31.40 23.78 20.16
C GLN A 159 -30.24 24.67 19.66
N ARG A 160 -29.99 25.80 20.32
CA ARG A 160 -29.03 26.84 19.92
C ARG A 160 -27.68 26.73 20.65
N ILE A 161 -27.46 25.62 21.37
CA ILE A 161 -26.24 25.32 22.11
C ILE A 161 -25.56 24.11 21.48
N ILE A 162 -24.26 24.22 21.19
CA ILE A 162 -23.41 23.10 20.76
C ILE A 162 -22.13 23.08 21.59
N THR A 163 -21.56 21.90 21.78
CA THR A 163 -20.27 21.66 22.43
C THR A 163 -19.27 21.11 21.40
N ILE A 164 -18.00 21.49 21.51
CA ILE A 164 -16.93 21.08 20.58
C ILE A 164 -15.61 20.76 21.33
N GLY A 165 -14.71 20.03 20.66
CA GLY A 165 -13.42 19.62 21.25
C GLY A 165 -13.61 18.70 22.45
N ASP A 166 -12.76 18.85 23.46
CA ASP A 166 -12.79 18.04 24.69
C ASP A 166 -14.13 18.12 25.44
N ALA A 167 -14.94 19.15 25.20
CA ALA A 167 -16.29 19.21 25.74
C ALA A 167 -17.20 18.15 25.11
N SER A 168 -16.91 17.62 23.91
CA SER A 168 -17.72 16.64 23.16
C SER A 168 -17.04 15.30 22.93
N HIS A 169 -15.73 15.29 22.79
CA HIS A 169 -14.94 14.10 22.56
C HIS A 169 -13.55 14.27 23.17
N LYS A 170 -13.20 13.35 24.07
CA LYS A 170 -11.94 13.34 24.81
C LYS A 170 -11.15 12.09 24.50
N PHE A 171 -9.87 12.29 24.24
CA PHE A 171 -8.93 11.26 23.79
C PHE A 171 -7.84 11.07 24.82
N GLU A 172 -7.24 9.89 24.80
CA GLU A 172 -5.95 9.65 25.42
C GLU A 172 -4.86 10.56 24.79
N PRO A 173 -4.11 11.34 25.60
CA PRO A 173 -3.19 12.38 25.13
C PRO A 173 -2.05 11.86 24.25
N LEU A 174 -1.67 10.58 24.37
CA LEU A 174 -0.56 9.94 23.67
C LEU A 174 -0.50 10.20 22.15
N THR A 175 -1.67 10.29 21.52
CA THR A 175 -1.78 10.44 20.06
C THR A 175 -1.74 11.89 19.58
N GLY A 176 -1.79 12.86 20.51
CA GLY A 176 -1.94 14.27 20.20
C GLY A 176 -3.28 14.62 19.53
N GLN A 177 -4.27 13.72 19.54
CA GLN A 177 -5.50 13.90 18.77
C GLN A 177 -6.48 14.89 19.40
N GLY A 178 -6.44 15.17 20.71
CA GLY A 178 -7.38 16.09 21.36
C GLY A 178 -7.40 17.47 20.72
N GLY A 179 -6.26 18.16 20.69
CA GLY A 179 -6.15 19.49 20.07
C GLY A 179 -6.45 19.47 18.57
N ASN A 180 -5.99 18.44 17.84
CA ASN A 180 -6.28 18.29 16.42
C ASN A 180 -7.79 18.14 16.17
N ASN A 181 -8.49 17.32 16.94
CA ASN A 181 -9.93 17.09 16.76
C ASN A 181 -10.79 18.25 17.24
N ALA A 182 -10.32 19.03 18.22
CA ALA A 182 -10.94 20.31 18.55
C ALA A 182 -10.93 21.27 17.34
N MET A 183 -9.78 21.40 16.66
CA MET A 183 -9.67 22.18 15.42
C MET A 183 -10.52 21.60 14.28
N GLU A 184 -10.51 20.27 14.07
CA GLU A 184 -11.34 19.62 13.04
C GLU A 184 -12.85 19.83 13.28
N THR A 185 -13.32 19.74 14.53
CA THR A 185 -14.73 19.99 14.85
C THR A 185 -15.08 21.47 14.73
N ALA A 186 -14.17 22.39 15.08
CA ALA A 186 -14.36 23.82 14.83
C ALA A 186 -14.48 24.10 13.32
N ALA A 187 -13.59 23.55 12.49
CA ALA A 187 -13.66 23.68 11.05
C ALA A 187 -14.96 23.12 10.46
N SER A 188 -15.39 21.94 10.92
CA SER A 188 -16.69 21.34 10.56
C SER A 188 -17.86 22.27 10.88
N LEU A 189 -17.88 22.84 12.08
CA LEU A 189 -18.92 23.80 12.49
C LEU A 189 -18.92 25.05 11.61
N THR A 190 -17.75 25.62 11.34
CA THR A 190 -17.62 26.80 10.48
C THR A 190 -18.08 26.52 9.06
N ASN A 191 -17.70 25.39 8.45
CA ASN A 191 -18.12 25.02 7.08
C ASN A 191 -19.65 24.96 6.98
N HIS A 192 -20.30 24.23 7.90
CA HIS A 192 -21.77 24.10 7.89
C HIS A 192 -22.49 25.43 8.16
N LEU A 193 -21.97 26.26 9.07
CA LEU A 193 -22.52 27.60 9.32
C LEU A 193 -22.41 28.50 8.09
N VAL A 194 -21.26 28.51 7.41
CA VAL A 194 -21.07 29.32 6.20
C VAL A 194 -22.01 28.89 5.08
N VAL A 195 -22.18 27.59 4.86
CA VAL A 195 -23.16 27.07 3.89
C VAL A 195 -24.58 27.51 4.23
N ALA A 196 -24.99 27.36 5.50
CA ALA A 196 -26.33 27.76 5.94
C ALA A 196 -26.56 29.26 5.78
N LEU A 197 -25.58 30.10 6.15
CA LEU A 197 -25.66 31.56 6.03
C LEU A 197 -25.73 32.02 4.57
N LYS A 198 -24.96 31.41 3.67
CA LYS A 198 -25.01 31.72 2.23
C LYS A 198 -26.36 31.38 1.60
N ASN A 199 -27.03 30.35 2.11
CA ASN A 199 -28.36 29.95 1.63
C ASN A 199 -29.50 30.74 2.30
N SER A 200 -29.21 31.55 3.32
CA SER A 200 -30.21 32.38 3.98
C SER A 200 -30.48 33.65 3.19
N GLN A 201 -31.74 33.89 2.85
CA GLN A 201 -32.17 35.12 2.17
C GLN A 201 -32.14 36.35 3.09
N THR A 202 -32.33 36.14 4.39
CA THR A 202 -32.42 37.22 5.40
C THR A 202 -31.10 37.49 6.11
N GLY A 203 -30.06 36.68 5.84
CA GLY A 203 -28.79 36.73 6.58
C GLY A 203 -28.87 36.21 8.02
N THR A 204 -30.03 35.68 8.44
CA THR A 204 -30.28 35.11 9.76
C THR A 204 -30.69 33.65 9.64
N LEU A 205 -30.38 32.83 10.66
CA LEU A 205 -30.74 31.41 10.70
C LEU A 205 -31.85 31.17 11.71
N SER A 206 -32.86 30.38 11.34
CA SER A 206 -33.89 29.93 12.27
C SER A 206 -33.34 28.91 13.26
N SER A 207 -34.07 28.64 14.35
CA SER A 207 -33.69 27.57 15.30
C SER A 207 -33.62 26.19 14.63
N ALA A 208 -34.46 25.93 13.63
CA ALA A 208 -34.44 24.68 12.86
C ALA A 208 -33.18 24.58 11.99
N ASP A 209 -32.79 25.68 11.32
CA ASP A 209 -31.56 25.73 10.52
C ASP A 209 -30.32 25.52 11.38
N ILE A 210 -30.26 26.17 12.54
CA ILE A 210 -29.17 26.03 13.51
C ILE A 210 -29.08 24.57 14.01
N SER A 211 -30.20 23.96 14.39
CA SER A 211 -30.22 22.57 14.83
C SER A 211 -29.74 21.62 13.73
N LYS A 212 -30.12 21.87 12.47
CA LYS A 212 -29.67 21.08 11.31
C LYS A 212 -28.17 21.24 11.04
N VAL A 213 -27.62 22.45 11.25
CA VAL A 213 -26.17 22.68 11.17
C VAL A 213 -25.46 21.85 12.24
N PHE A 214 -25.92 21.91 13.49
CA PHE A 214 -25.29 21.18 14.59
C PHE A 214 -25.40 19.66 14.43
N GLU A 215 -26.53 19.16 13.94
CA GLU A 215 -26.71 17.75 13.61
C GLU A 215 -25.71 17.30 12.53
N SER A 216 -25.55 18.09 11.46
CA SER A 216 -24.59 17.79 10.39
C SER A 216 -23.14 17.73 10.91
N VAL A 217 -22.78 18.60 11.86
CA VAL A 217 -21.45 18.59 12.50
C VAL A 217 -21.24 17.29 13.28
N GLN A 218 -22.21 16.87 14.10
CA GLN A 218 -22.10 15.63 14.85
C GLN A 218 -22.04 14.42 13.90
N GLN A 219 -22.93 14.32 12.92
CA GLN A 219 -22.95 13.23 11.93
C GLN A 219 -21.63 13.10 11.17
N GLN A 220 -20.99 14.22 10.81
CA GLN A 220 -19.70 14.21 10.11
C GLN A 220 -18.55 13.72 11.02
N ARG A 221 -18.60 14.03 12.32
CA ARG A 221 -17.44 13.93 13.22
C ARG A 221 -17.49 12.76 14.19
N GLU A 222 -18.67 12.35 14.64
CA GLU A 222 -18.85 11.40 15.75
C GLU A 222 -18.15 10.05 15.50
N LYS A 223 -18.41 9.42 14.35
CA LYS A 223 -17.78 8.15 13.99
C LYS A 223 -16.26 8.23 14.02
N ARG A 224 -15.70 9.29 13.44
CA ARG A 224 -14.25 9.50 13.39
C ARG A 224 -13.67 9.77 14.77
N ALA A 225 -14.35 10.55 15.61
CA ALA A 225 -13.94 10.77 17.00
C ALA A 225 -13.86 9.43 17.75
N TRP A 226 -14.87 8.57 17.63
CA TRP A 226 -14.86 7.24 18.26
C TRP A 226 -13.73 6.35 17.75
N GLU A 227 -13.48 6.32 16.43
CA GLU A 227 -12.37 5.56 15.84
C GLU A 227 -11.02 6.02 16.40
N LEU A 228 -10.82 7.32 16.54
CA LEU A 228 -9.60 7.90 17.08
C LEU A 228 -9.46 7.69 18.60
N VAL A 229 -10.53 7.78 19.38
CA VAL A 229 -10.54 7.42 20.81
C VAL A 229 -10.13 5.96 21.00
N LYS A 230 -10.76 5.04 20.27
CA LYS A 230 -10.44 3.60 20.32
C LYS A 230 -9.00 3.31 19.91
N ALA A 231 -8.50 4.00 18.87
CA ALA A 231 -7.12 3.86 18.42
C ALA A 231 -6.11 4.39 19.45
N ALA A 232 -6.42 5.50 20.11
CA ALA A 232 -5.58 6.08 21.16
C ALA A 232 -5.52 5.16 22.38
N HIS A 233 -6.67 4.67 22.84
CA HIS A 233 -6.77 3.67 23.90
C HIS A 233 -5.96 2.41 23.58
N ALA A 234 -6.16 1.82 22.39
CA ALA A 234 -5.42 0.62 21.98
C ALA A 234 -3.91 0.85 21.88
N ARG A 235 -3.47 2.06 21.52
CA ARG A 235 -2.05 2.44 21.53
C ARG A 235 -1.53 2.51 22.96
N GLN A 236 -2.27 3.14 23.88
CA GLN A 236 -1.89 3.23 25.30
C GLN A 236 -1.77 1.85 25.94
N ARG A 237 -2.71 0.94 25.67
CA ARG A 237 -2.63 -0.47 26.10
C ARG A 237 -1.34 -1.17 25.64
N LEU A 238 -0.91 -0.89 24.41
CA LEU A 238 0.34 -1.42 23.85
C LEU A 238 1.57 -0.79 24.51
N GLU A 239 1.58 0.53 24.71
CA GLU A 239 2.70 1.24 25.35
C GLU A 239 2.83 0.86 26.84
N CYS A 240 1.72 0.58 27.52
CA CYS A 240 1.67 0.02 28.88
C CYS A 240 1.86 -1.51 28.93
N GLN A 241 2.13 -2.19 27.81
CA GLN A 241 2.41 -3.64 27.76
C GLN A 241 1.44 -4.51 28.59
N GLU A 242 0.14 -4.19 28.58
CA GLU A 242 -0.81 -4.68 29.60
C GLU A 242 -1.02 -6.20 29.63
N THR A 243 -0.65 -6.90 28.55
CA THR A 243 -0.74 -8.36 28.47
C THR A 243 0.58 -8.94 27.99
N PRO A 244 0.88 -10.22 28.28
CA PRO A 244 2.08 -10.88 27.76
C PRO A 244 2.20 -10.79 26.23
N LEU A 245 1.08 -10.84 25.51
CA LEU A 245 1.06 -10.67 24.06
C LEU A 245 1.42 -9.23 23.65
N LEU A 246 0.84 -8.21 24.29
CA LEU A 246 1.17 -6.81 23.99
C LEU A 246 2.62 -6.48 24.36
N LYS A 247 3.14 -7.04 25.46
CA LYS A 247 4.56 -6.98 25.84
C LYS A 247 5.44 -7.57 24.76
N PHE A 248 5.11 -8.76 24.24
CA PHE A 248 5.83 -9.39 23.15
C PHE A 248 5.82 -8.52 21.88
N ILE A 249 4.65 -8.00 21.49
CA ILE A 249 4.51 -7.13 20.32
C ILE A 249 5.34 -5.86 20.50
N GLY A 250 5.21 -5.17 21.64
CA GLY A 250 5.90 -3.91 21.94
C GLY A 250 7.42 -4.06 21.93
N ARG A 251 7.96 -5.11 22.55
CA ARG A 251 9.42 -5.30 22.69
C ARG A 251 10.09 -5.95 21.48
N TYR A 252 9.42 -6.89 20.81
CA TYR A 252 10.07 -7.71 19.78
C TYR A 252 9.56 -7.45 18.37
N VAL A 253 8.28 -7.11 18.19
CA VAL A 253 7.69 -6.91 16.86
C VAL A 253 7.84 -5.46 16.42
N MET A 254 7.42 -4.50 17.24
CA MET A 254 7.40 -3.07 16.90
C MET A 254 8.76 -2.52 16.43
N PRO A 255 9.90 -2.80 17.08
CA PRO A 255 11.20 -2.29 16.63
C PRO A 255 11.66 -2.83 15.27
N ARG A 256 11.05 -3.94 14.81
CA ARG A 256 11.39 -4.61 13.54
C ARG A 256 10.44 -4.24 12.41
N LEU A 257 9.33 -3.56 12.70
CA LEU A 257 8.39 -3.14 11.66
C LEU A 257 9.02 -2.09 10.74
N PRO A 258 8.79 -2.17 9.41
CA PRO A 258 9.19 -1.10 8.50
C PRO A 258 8.57 0.23 8.89
N ARG A 259 9.34 1.32 8.77
CA ARG A 259 8.86 2.69 9.05
C ARG A 259 7.57 3.05 8.28
N SER A 260 7.41 2.49 7.08
CA SER A 260 6.19 2.66 6.27
C SER A 260 4.92 2.17 6.97
N VAL A 261 4.99 1.12 7.80
CA VAL A 261 3.82 0.61 8.54
C VAL A 261 3.34 1.65 9.57
N VAL A 262 4.29 2.26 10.29
CA VAL A 262 3.99 3.32 11.27
C VAL A 262 3.47 4.57 10.55
N LEU A 263 4.13 4.97 9.47
CA LEU A 263 3.70 6.09 8.62
C LEU A 263 2.27 5.88 8.09
N GLY A 264 1.91 4.66 7.71
CA GLY A 264 0.56 4.33 7.24
C GLY A 264 -0.50 4.55 8.31
N LYS A 265 -0.22 4.22 9.57
CA LYS A 265 -1.14 4.51 10.69
C LYS A 265 -1.33 6.01 10.86
N TRP A 266 -0.26 6.79 10.83
CA TRP A 266 -0.32 8.25 10.92
C TRP A 266 -1.12 8.87 9.78
N ILE A 267 -0.91 8.41 8.55
CA ILE A 267 -1.66 8.89 7.38
C ILE A 267 -3.15 8.62 7.52
N ASN A 268 -3.53 7.42 7.96
CA ASN A 268 -4.93 7.10 8.21
C ASN A 268 -5.55 7.99 9.31
N SER A 269 -4.76 8.38 10.32
CA SER A 269 -5.22 9.32 11.35
C SER A 269 -5.34 10.75 10.83
N TYR A 270 -4.37 11.25 10.06
CA TYR A 270 -4.28 12.68 9.70
C TYR A 270 -4.96 13.05 8.39
N SER A 271 -4.86 12.23 7.34
CA SER A 271 -5.37 12.55 6.00
C SER A 271 -6.89 12.79 5.92
N PRO A 272 -7.75 12.21 6.77
CA PRO A 272 -9.18 12.53 6.79
C PRO A 272 -9.53 13.82 7.56
N GLY A 273 -8.53 14.59 8.02
CA GLY A 273 -8.73 15.81 8.79
C GLY A 273 -9.63 16.82 8.07
N VAL A 274 -10.54 17.45 8.82
CA VAL A 274 -11.45 18.48 8.30
C VAL A 274 -10.72 19.81 8.20
N SER A 275 -10.73 20.40 7.01
CA SER A 275 -10.20 21.72 6.71
C SER A 275 -11.34 22.72 6.49
N LEU A 276 -11.02 24.02 6.53
CA LEU A 276 -11.95 25.08 6.15
C LEU A 276 -12.14 25.08 4.63
N ASP A 277 -13.38 24.89 4.16
CA ASP A 277 -13.69 24.71 2.74
C ASP A 277 -13.77 26.03 1.96
N MET A 278 -14.11 27.12 2.65
CA MET A 278 -14.24 28.47 2.10
C MET A 278 -12.91 29.23 1.94
N LEU A 279 -11.81 28.70 2.49
CA LEU A 279 -10.49 29.32 2.39
C LEU A 279 -9.63 28.66 1.31
N PRO A 280 -8.79 29.42 0.60
CA PRO A 280 -7.86 28.86 -0.38
C PRO A 280 -6.84 27.96 0.31
N LEU A 281 -6.56 26.80 -0.29
CA LEU A 281 -5.50 25.92 0.18
C LEU A 281 -4.12 26.46 -0.26
N PRO A 282 -3.14 26.58 0.66
CA PRO A 282 -1.79 26.97 0.28
C PRO A 282 -1.16 25.86 -0.59
N HIS A 283 -0.61 26.26 -1.74
CA HIS A 283 0.08 25.33 -2.62
C HIS A 283 1.45 24.96 -2.02
N LYS A 284 1.47 23.84 -1.28
CA LYS A 284 2.70 23.27 -0.70
C LYS A 284 2.89 21.85 -1.23
N PRO A 285 4.02 21.56 -1.89
CA PRO A 285 4.39 20.19 -2.25
C PRO A 285 4.32 19.29 -1.02
N ARG A 286 3.70 18.12 -1.17
CA ARG A 286 3.62 17.10 -0.13
C ARG A 286 3.49 15.73 -0.76
N GLU A 287 3.98 14.70 -0.10
CA GLU A 287 3.90 13.34 -0.64
C GLU A 287 2.54 12.69 -0.39
N ILE A 288 1.79 13.16 0.61
CA ILE A 288 0.50 12.59 1.01
C ILE A 288 -0.58 13.66 0.91
N ALA A 289 -1.57 13.42 0.05
CA ALA A 289 -2.78 14.25 -0.05
C ALA A 289 -3.75 13.99 1.10
N TYR A 290 -4.34 15.05 1.64
CA TYR A 290 -5.56 14.97 2.46
C TYR A 290 -6.75 14.49 1.62
N PHE A 291 -7.86 14.12 2.27
CA PHE A 291 -9.01 13.55 1.58
C PHE A 291 -9.73 14.56 0.68
N ASP A 292 -9.75 15.84 1.06
CA ASP A 292 -10.30 16.95 0.27
C ASP A 292 -9.40 17.36 -0.89
N GLU A 293 -8.13 16.97 -0.88
CA GLU A 293 -7.15 17.18 -1.96
C GLU A 293 -7.14 16.06 -3.01
N ARG A 294 -7.98 15.03 -2.84
CA ARG A 294 -8.09 13.89 -3.74
C ARG A 294 -9.30 14.05 -4.64
N PHE A 295 -9.31 13.33 -5.77
CA PHE A 295 -10.50 13.28 -6.66
C PHE A 295 -11.72 12.68 -5.96
N ARG A 296 -11.51 11.90 -4.88
CA ARG A 296 -12.55 11.31 -4.03
C ARG A 296 -11.95 10.80 -2.72
N THR A 297 -12.80 10.64 -1.72
CA THR A 297 -12.48 10.00 -0.46
C THR A 297 -12.05 8.54 -0.69
N PRO A 298 -10.88 8.11 -0.17
CA PRO A 298 -10.44 6.73 -0.27
C PRO A 298 -11.45 5.74 0.30
N SER A 299 -11.77 4.69 -0.46
CA SER A 299 -12.65 3.62 -0.02
C SER A 299 -11.96 2.26 0.00
N SER A 300 -12.43 1.35 0.86
CA SER A 300 -11.99 -0.04 0.86
C SER A 300 -12.48 -0.76 -0.41
N ARG A 301 -11.83 -1.87 -0.78
CA ARG A 301 -12.31 -2.67 -1.93
C ARG A 301 -13.64 -3.40 -1.65
N GLY A 302 -14.01 -3.59 -0.37
CA GLY A 302 -15.21 -4.33 0.02
C GLY A 302 -15.34 -5.68 -0.68
N VAL A 303 -16.55 -5.99 -1.14
CA VAL A 303 -16.90 -7.26 -1.83
C VAL A 303 -16.11 -7.47 -3.12
N VAL A 304 -15.69 -6.39 -3.81
CA VAL A 304 -14.89 -6.50 -5.04
C VAL A 304 -13.57 -7.23 -4.78
N SER A 305 -13.00 -7.15 -3.57
CA SER A 305 -11.81 -7.93 -3.22
C SER A 305 -12.05 -9.44 -3.32
N ILE A 306 -13.22 -9.92 -2.87
CA ILE A 306 -13.61 -11.33 -2.93
C ILE A 306 -13.75 -11.76 -4.39
N LEU A 307 -14.39 -10.94 -5.23
CA LEU A 307 -14.53 -11.22 -6.66
C LEU A 307 -13.18 -11.29 -7.38
N LEU A 308 -12.25 -10.38 -7.06
CA LEU A 308 -10.89 -10.41 -7.62
C LEU A 308 -10.16 -11.69 -7.22
N TYR A 309 -10.20 -12.08 -5.94
CA TYR A 309 -9.57 -13.33 -5.50
C TYR A 309 -10.20 -14.56 -6.15
N ALA A 310 -11.54 -14.63 -6.21
CA ALA A 310 -12.25 -15.71 -6.87
C ALA A 310 -11.83 -15.83 -8.35
N ALA A 311 -11.73 -14.69 -9.05
CA ALA A 311 -11.27 -14.67 -10.44
C ALA A 311 -9.80 -15.12 -10.58
N TYR A 312 -8.89 -14.66 -9.71
CA TYR A 312 -7.50 -15.11 -9.74
C TYR A 312 -7.35 -16.61 -9.45
N PHE A 313 -8.04 -17.13 -8.44
CA PHE A 313 -7.99 -18.55 -8.13
C PHE A 313 -8.67 -19.41 -9.20
N LEU A 314 -9.74 -18.93 -9.84
CA LEU A 314 -10.34 -19.58 -10.99
C LEU A 314 -9.37 -19.64 -12.17
N LEU A 315 -8.68 -18.53 -12.49
CA LEU A 315 -7.65 -18.51 -13.53
C LEU A 315 -6.46 -19.42 -13.20
N ALA A 316 -6.01 -19.47 -11.95
CA ALA A 316 -4.98 -20.41 -11.52
C ALA A 316 -5.44 -21.86 -11.67
N TRP A 317 -6.68 -22.19 -11.28
CA TRP A 317 -7.25 -23.52 -11.46
C TRP A 317 -7.37 -23.90 -12.95
N LEU A 318 -7.83 -22.97 -13.80
CA LEU A 318 -7.84 -23.15 -15.25
C LEU A 318 -6.43 -23.35 -15.80
N GLY A 319 -5.43 -22.61 -15.33
CA GLY A 319 -4.03 -22.81 -15.68
C GLY A 319 -3.51 -24.18 -15.27
N TYR A 320 -3.82 -24.65 -14.07
CA TYR A 320 -3.47 -26.01 -13.66
C TYR A 320 -4.10 -27.05 -14.60
N ARG A 321 -5.39 -26.89 -14.92
CA ARG A 321 -6.10 -27.79 -15.82
C ARG A 321 -5.52 -27.77 -17.24
N GLN A 322 -5.29 -26.60 -17.84
CA GLN A 322 -4.86 -26.49 -19.23
C GLN A 322 -3.37 -26.70 -19.45
N LEU A 323 -2.53 -26.39 -18.46
CA LEU A 323 -1.07 -26.50 -18.60
C LEU A 323 -0.53 -27.81 -18.04
N SER A 324 -1.09 -28.29 -16.91
CA SER A 324 -0.61 -29.52 -16.26
C SER A 324 -1.44 -30.74 -16.62
N THR A 325 -2.77 -30.66 -16.52
CA THR A 325 -3.63 -31.83 -16.79
C THR A 325 -3.73 -32.13 -18.28
N ALA A 326 -3.96 -31.13 -19.12
CA ALA A 326 -4.09 -31.32 -20.57
C ALA A 326 -2.79 -31.87 -21.19
N LEU A 327 -1.63 -31.35 -20.82
CA LEU A 327 -0.31 -31.82 -21.29
C LEU A 327 -0.02 -33.30 -20.96
N ARG A 328 -0.64 -33.83 -19.89
CA ARG A 328 -0.58 -35.26 -19.57
C ARG A 328 -1.64 -36.05 -20.33
N ALA A 329 -2.86 -35.53 -20.36
CA ALA A 329 -4.01 -36.21 -20.97
C ALA A 329 -3.86 -36.36 -22.48
N ASN A 330 -3.29 -35.37 -23.16
CA ASN A 330 -3.06 -35.37 -24.60
C ASN A 330 -1.87 -36.23 -25.06
N GLY A 331 -1.19 -36.94 -24.13
CA GLY A 331 -0.08 -37.85 -24.46
C GLY A 331 1.30 -37.19 -24.56
N THR A 332 1.41 -35.85 -24.53
CA THR A 332 2.70 -35.14 -24.68
C THR A 332 3.74 -35.59 -23.67
N MET A 333 3.37 -35.68 -22.39
CA MET A 333 4.29 -36.17 -21.34
C MET A 333 4.68 -37.64 -21.53
N GLY A 334 3.86 -38.44 -22.21
CA GLY A 334 4.21 -39.80 -22.61
C GLY A 334 5.31 -39.80 -23.66
N LEU A 335 5.17 -38.97 -24.71
CA LEU A 335 6.17 -38.78 -25.76
C LEU A 335 7.50 -38.26 -25.19
N VAL A 336 7.46 -37.27 -24.28
CA VAL A 336 8.67 -36.75 -23.61
C VAL A 336 9.39 -37.85 -22.82
N ARG A 337 8.65 -38.68 -22.08
CA ARG A 337 9.26 -39.81 -21.35
C ARG A 337 9.90 -40.82 -22.29
N GLN A 338 9.28 -41.05 -23.45
CA GLN A 338 9.82 -41.96 -24.45
C GLN A 338 11.12 -41.41 -25.04
N SER A 339 11.15 -40.14 -25.47
CA SER A 339 12.38 -39.48 -25.96
C SER A 339 13.53 -39.48 -24.95
N ILE A 340 13.24 -39.31 -23.66
CA ILE A 340 14.28 -39.38 -22.62
C ILE A 340 14.85 -40.80 -22.50
N LYS A 341 14.01 -41.84 -22.61
CA LYS A 341 14.46 -43.25 -22.59
C LYS A 341 15.29 -43.58 -23.82
N ASP A 342 14.85 -43.12 -24.98
CA ASP A 342 15.50 -43.38 -26.26
C ASP A 342 16.77 -42.53 -26.44
N GLN A 343 16.99 -41.55 -25.55
CA GLN A 343 18.10 -40.59 -25.60
C GLN A 343 18.15 -39.77 -26.90
N SER A 344 17.03 -39.68 -27.60
CA SER A 344 16.85 -38.93 -28.84
C SER A 344 15.48 -38.26 -28.86
N VAL A 345 15.34 -37.21 -29.66
CA VAL A 345 14.06 -36.55 -29.91
C VAL A 345 13.82 -36.40 -31.41
N SER A 346 12.62 -36.76 -31.84
CA SER A 346 12.19 -36.60 -33.22
C SER A 346 11.72 -35.16 -33.43
N LEU A 347 12.37 -34.45 -34.34
CA LEU A 347 11.98 -33.11 -34.76
C LEU A 347 10.99 -33.18 -35.93
N PRO A 348 10.17 -32.13 -36.13
CA PRO A 348 9.34 -32.01 -37.33
C PRO A 348 10.15 -32.25 -38.61
N GLY A 349 9.60 -33.03 -39.54
CA GLY A 349 10.32 -33.51 -40.73
C GLY A 349 11.05 -34.84 -40.56
N GLY A 350 10.93 -35.51 -39.40
CA GLY A 350 11.43 -36.87 -39.18
C GLY A 350 12.92 -36.96 -38.83
N VAL A 351 13.56 -35.82 -38.52
CA VAL A 351 14.97 -35.77 -38.14
C VAL A 351 15.11 -36.17 -36.67
N GLU A 352 15.73 -37.32 -36.43
CA GLU A 352 16.05 -37.78 -35.08
C GLU A 352 17.34 -37.12 -34.58
N THR A 353 17.24 -36.45 -33.43
CA THR A 353 18.35 -35.68 -32.84
C THR A 353 18.76 -36.27 -31.49
N PRO A 354 20.03 -36.64 -31.28
CA PRO A 354 20.52 -37.09 -29.98
C PRO A 354 20.34 -36.03 -28.88
N LEU A 355 19.83 -36.46 -27.73
CA LEU A 355 19.70 -35.61 -26.55
C LEU A 355 21.01 -35.53 -25.79
N ARG A 356 21.40 -34.30 -25.45
CA ARG A 356 22.55 -34.05 -24.58
C ARG A 356 22.25 -34.59 -23.17
N GLN A 357 23.17 -35.40 -22.64
CA GLN A 357 22.96 -36.13 -21.39
C GLN A 357 23.45 -35.38 -20.14
N VAL A 358 24.46 -34.51 -20.31
CA VAL A 358 25.15 -33.80 -19.22
C VAL A 358 25.19 -32.30 -19.53
N TYR A 359 24.73 -31.49 -18.58
CA TYR A 359 24.73 -30.03 -18.69
C TYR A 359 25.64 -29.41 -17.62
N THR A 360 25.42 -29.80 -16.36
CA THR A 360 26.10 -29.24 -15.18
C THR A 360 26.98 -30.28 -14.46
N GLY A 361 26.74 -31.57 -14.70
CA GLY A 361 27.36 -32.67 -13.96
C GLY A 361 26.66 -33.02 -12.65
N ILE A 362 25.65 -32.26 -12.24
CA ILE A 362 24.84 -32.55 -11.04
C ILE A 362 23.60 -33.35 -11.48
N GLY A 363 23.54 -34.63 -11.12
CA GLY A 363 22.54 -35.57 -11.65
C GLY A 363 21.07 -35.11 -11.53
N ALA A 364 20.68 -34.52 -10.40
CA ALA A 364 19.32 -34.02 -10.21
C ALA A 364 18.99 -32.80 -11.08
N VAL A 365 19.95 -31.88 -11.28
CA VAL A 365 19.80 -30.70 -12.13
C VAL A 365 19.77 -31.11 -13.59
N ASP A 366 20.66 -32.01 -13.99
CA ASP A 366 20.73 -32.51 -15.36
C ASP A 366 19.48 -33.32 -15.73
N LEU A 367 18.83 -34.00 -14.79
CA LEU A 367 17.53 -34.64 -15.03
C LEU A 367 16.44 -33.61 -15.35
N ILE A 368 16.36 -32.52 -14.59
CA ILE A 368 15.40 -31.44 -14.84
C ILE A 368 15.68 -30.78 -16.20
N LEU A 369 16.95 -30.45 -16.48
CA LEU A 369 17.34 -29.82 -17.74
C LEU A 369 17.06 -30.74 -18.93
N LYS A 370 17.30 -32.05 -18.82
CA LYS A 370 16.93 -33.02 -19.87
C LYS A 370 15.45 -32.97 -20.19
N VAL A 371 14.58 -33.06 -19.18
CA VAL A 371 13.12 -32.99 -19.38
C VAL A 371 12.73 -31.69 -20.09
N ILE A 372 13.26 -30.56 -19.62
CA ILE A 372 12.90 -29.26 -20.18
C ILE A 372 13.45 -29.08 -21.60
N VAL A 373 14.69 -29.49 -21.87
CA VAL A 373 15.27 -29.40 -23.21
C VAL A 373 14.53 -30.30 -24.20
N THR A 374 14.14 -31.52 -23.80
CA THR A 374 13.31 -32.40 -24.64
C THR A 374 11.96 -31.76 -25.00
N ILE A 375 11.35 -31.02 -24.07
CA ILE A 375 10.08 -30.30 -24.31
C ILE A 375 10.30 -29.10 -25.26
N PHE A 376 11.33 -28.29 -25.02
CA PHE A 376 11.49 -27.02 -25.72
C PHE A 376 12.23 -27.15 -27.06
N LEU A 377 13.10 -28.15 -27.26
CA LEU A 377 13.90 -28.28 -28.48
C LEU A 377 13.02 -28.37 -29.74
N PRO A 378 11.96 -29.21 -29.80
CA PRO A 378 11.05 -29.24 -30.94
C PRO A 378 10.33 -27.91 -31.16
N ALA A 379 10.14 -27.10 -30.11
CA ALA A 379 9.44 -25.83 -30.18
C ALA A 379 10.33 -24.64 -30.59
N VAL A 380 11.65 -24.81 -30.72
CA VAL A 380 12.56 -23.73 -31.17
C VAL A 380 13.51 -24.14 -32.30
N ALA A 381 13.62 -25.43 -32.62
CA ALA A 381 14.63 -25.92 -33.56
C ALA A 381 14.12 -26.17 -34.99
N ASN A 382 12.90 -26.66 -35.15
CA ASN A 382 12.26 -26.85 -36.45
C ASN A 382 10.74 -26.81 -36.27
N PHE A 383 10.06 -25.86 -36.91
CA PHE A 383 8.64 -25.62 -36.69
C PHE A 383 7.79 -26.43 -37.67
N SER A 384 6.75 -27.09 -37.18
CA SER A 384 5.82 -27.88 -38.01
C SER A 384 4.92 -26.98 -38.86
N THR A 385 4.64 -25.77 -38.39
CA THR A 385 3.73 -24.82 -39.05
C THR A 385 4.27 -23.39 -38.98
N PRO A 386 3.93 -22.51 -39.93
CA PRO A 386 4.42 -21.13 -39.96
C PRO A 386 3.96 -20.27 -38.77
N GLU A 387 2.89 -20.67 -38.06
CA GLU A 387 2.36 -19.97 -36.88
C GLU A 387 3.23 -20.13 -35.64
N GLN A 388 3.84 -21.30 -35.45
CA GLN A 388 4.59 -21.66 -34.23
C GLN A 388 5.76 -20.72 -33.91
N PRO A 389 6.68 -20.37 -34.84
CA PRO A 389 7.82 -19.49 -34.52
C PRO A 389 7.36 -18.11 -34.07
N LEU A 390 6.38 -17.56 -34.77
CA LEU A 390 5.86 -16.24 -34.49
C LEU A 390 5.13 -16.22 -33.14
N GLN A 391 4.33 -17.24 -32.84
CA GLN A 391 3.62 -17.37 -31.57
C GLN A 391 4.59 -17.39 -30.38
N VAL A 392 5.63 -18.23 -30.44
CA VAL A 392 6.59 -18.38 -29.35
C VAL A 392 7.34 -17.06 -29.14
N LEU A 393 7.84 -16.46 -30.22
CA LEU A 393 8.58 -15.20 -30.14
C LEU A 393 7.70 -14.05 -29.63
N TYR A 394 6.46 -13.95 -30.13
CA TYR A 394 5.49 -12.96 -29.68
C TYR A 394 5.11 -13.15 -28.20
N PHE A 395 4.96 -14.39 -27.75
CA PHE A 395 4.72 -14.71 -26.34
C PHE A 395 5.89 -14.25 -25.46
N LEU A 396 7.12 -14.66 -25.79
CA LEU A 396 8.32 -14.31 -25.01
C LEU A 396 8.55 -12.79 -24.93
N VAL A 397 8.35 -12.08 -26.04
CA VAL A 397 8.47 -10.61 -26.06
C VAL A 397 7.34 -9.96 -25.26
N SER A 398 6.13 -10.50 -25.27
CA SER A 398 5.00 -10.01 -24.47
C SER A 398 5.21 -10.23 -22.96
N MET A 399 6.08 -11.16 -22.55
CA MET A 399 6.44 -11.37 -21.15
C MET A 399 7.45 -10.36 -20.61
N MET A 400 8.23 -9.67 -21.47
CA MET A 400 9.29 -8.75 -21.03
C MET A 400 8.77 -7.66 -20.06
N PRO A 401 7.66 -6.95 -20.35
CA PRO A 401 7.10 -5.98 -19.40
C PRO A 401 6.69 -6.62 -18.07
N ILE A 402 6.13 -7.83 -18.08
CA ILE A 402 5.67 -8.52 -16.87
C ILE A 402 6.87 -8.84 -15.96
N ILE A 403 7.94 -9.42 -16.53
CA ILE A 403 9.18 -9.74 -15.80
C ILE A 403 9.80 -8.47 -15.20
N ALA A 404 9.87 -7.40 -15.98
CA ALA A 404 10.40 -6.12 -15.53
C ALA A 404 9.55 -5.53 -14.39
N ILE A 405 8.22 -5.57 -14.51
CA ILE A 405 7.31 -5.10 -13.47
C ILE A 405 7.47 -5.90 -12.18
N TRP A 406 7.51 -7.23 -12.24
CA TRP A 406 7.66 -8.06 -11.05
C TRP A 406 9.01 -7.84 -10.38
N THR A 407 10.06 -7.62 -11.17
CA THR A 407 11.39 -7.25 -10.66
C THR A 407 11.34 -5.87 -9.99
N VAL A 408 10.76 -4.86 -10.64
CA VAL A 408 10.57 -3.51 -10.06
C VAL A 408 9.85 -3.59 -8.73
N GLU A 409 8.71 -4.28 -8.67
CA GLU A 409 7.91 -4.41 -7.45
C GLU A 409 8.68 -5.18 -6.35
N GLY A 410 9.47 -6.19 -6.70
CA GLY A 410 10.26 -6.95 -5.74
C GLY A 410 11.43 -6.18 -5.12
N PHE A 411 12.02 -5.23 -5.84
CA PHE A 411 13.07 -4.37 -5.29
C PHE A 411 12.54 -3.13 -4.55
N ARG A 412 11.22 -2.88 -4.51
CA ARG A 412 10.69 -1.73 -3.76
C ARG A 412 10.79 -1.96 -2.26
N PRO A 413 11.32 -0.99 -1.48
CA PRO A 413 11.44 -1.11 -0.02
C PRO A 413 10.11 -1.44 0.68
N ARG A 414 8.98 -0.93 0.17
CA ARG A 414 7.64 -1.22 0.72
C ARG A 414 7.27 -2.70 0.72
N ASN A 415 7.87 -3.50 -0.17
CA ASN A 415 7.54 -4.90 -0.35
C ASN A 415 8.48 -5.85 0.40
N LYS A 416 9.54 -5.37 1.07
CA LYS A 416 10.63 -6.19 1.66
C LYS A 416 10.21 -7.42 2.48
N TRP A 417 9.04 -7.38 3.13
CA TRP A 417 8.51 -8.46 3.98
C TRP A 417 7.25 -9.12 3.42
N THR A 418 7.09 -9.07 2.10
CA THR A 418 5.92 -9.63 1.41
C THR A 418 6.35 -10.59 0.32
N LEU A 419 5.41 -11.38 -0.20
CA LEU A 419 5.67 -12.29 -1.32
C LEU A 419 6.14 -11.57 -2.59
N LEU A 420 5.92 -10.27 -2.73
CA LEU A 420 6.42 -9.53 -3.90
C LEU A 420 7.95 -9.35 -3.84
N ALA A 421 8.56 -9.37 -2.66
CA ALA A 421 10.02 -9.23 -2.48
C ALA A 421 10.85 -10.36 -3.09
N THR A 422 10.22 -11.44 -3.55
CA THR A 422 10.89 -12.64 -4.04
C THR A 422 10.62 -12.87 -5.54
N PRO A 423 11.00 -11.95 -6.44
CA PRO A 423 10.75 -12.11 -7.87
C PRO A 423 11.43 -13.36 -8.45
N SER A 424 12.59 -13.77 -7.92
CA SER A 424 13.26 -15.01 -8.32
C SER A 424 12.45 -16.27 -7.97
N LEU A 425 11.74 -16.28 -6.83
CA LEU A 425 10.88 -17.41 -6.48
C LEU A 425 9.75 -17.56 -7.49
N TRP A 426 9.07 -16.45 -7.81
CA TRP A 426 8.02 -16.43 -8.81
C TRP A 426 8.53 -16.81 -10.20
N ALA A 427 9.74 -16.35 -10.58
CA ALA A 427 10.43 -16.72 -11.81
C ALA A 427 10.66 -18.23 -11.93
N VAL A 428 11.21 -18.86 -10.88
CA VAL A 428 11.41 -20.31 -10.85
C VAL A 428 10.07 -21.04 -10.97
N LEU A 429 9.04 -20.59 -10.24
CA LEU A 429 7.73 -21.24 -10.28
C LEU A 429 7.10 -21.22 -11.67
N TYR A 430 7.09 -20.07 -12.37
CA TYR A 430 6.48 -20.02 -13.70
C TYR A 430 7.30 -20.69 -14.78
N GLN A 431 8.63 -20.72 -14.68
CA GLN A 431 9.45 -21.48 -15.63
C GLN A 431 9.20 -23.00 -15.50
N LEU A 432 8.86 -23.49 -14.30
CA LEU A 432 8.60 -24.91 -14.07
C LEU A 432 7.14 -25.34 -14.33
N ARG A 433 6.20 -24.40 -14.37
CA ARG A 433 4.76 -24.70 -14.36
C ARG A 433 3.93 -23.93 -15.40
N GLY A 434 4.52 -22.97 -16.10
CA GLY A 434 3.82 -22.03 -16.96
C GLY A 434 3.37 -20.78 -16.21
N ILE A 435 3.48 -19.62 -16.85
CA ILE A 435 3.15 -18.32 -16.22
C ILE A 435 1.65 -18.07 -16.12
N GLY A 436 0.83 -18.64 -17.00
CA GLY A 436 -0.62 -18.60 -16.95
C GLY A 436 -1.20 -19.23 -15.68
N LEU A 437 -0.51 -20.20 -15.08
CA LEU A 437 -0.86 -20.76 -13.76
C LEU A 437 -0.35 -19.88 -12.61
N ILE A 438 0.88 -19.37 -12.70
CA ILE A 438 1.55 -18.71 -11.57
C ILE A 438 1.20 -17.22 -11.45
N ALA A 439 0.98 -16.51 -12.56
CA ALA A 439 0.65 -15.09 -12.56
C ALA A 439 -0.62 -14.73 -11.77
N PRO A 440 -1.74 -15.47 -11.88
CA PRO A 440 -2.91 -15.20 -11.03
C PRO A 440 -2.60 -15.27 -9.53
N LEU A 441 -1.70 -16.18 -9.09
CA LEU A 441 -1.30 -16.31 -7.68
C LEU A 441 -0.41 -15.13 -7.24
N TYR A 442 0.49 -14.68 -8.11
CA TYR A 442 1.24 -13.44 -7.89
C TYR A 442 0.29 -12.23 -7.81
N TYR A 443 -0.70 -12.14 -8.69
CA TYR A 443 -1.68 -11.04 -8.71
C TYR A 443 -2.62 -11.05 -7.51
N ALA A 444 -3.00 -12.21 -6.99
CA ALA A 444 -3.70 -12.32 -5.71
C ALA A 444 -2.84 -11.76 -4.56
N SER A 445 -1.56 -12.15 -4.51
CA SER A 445 -0.61 -11.63 -3.52
C SER A 445 -0.43 -10.11 -3.66
N SER A 446 -0.22 -9.62 -4.88
CA SER A 446 -0.06 -8.20 -5.18
C SER A 446 -1.29 -7.40 -4.79
N THR A 447 -2.48 -7.90 -5.11
CA THR A 447 -3.75 -7.28 -4.75
C THR A 447 -3.87 -7.18 -3.24
N TYR A 448 -3.60 -8.23 -2.47
CA TYR A 448 -3.63 -8.18 -1.00
C TYR A 448 -2.73 -7.07 -0.44
N ILE A 449 -1.49 -7.03 -0.91
CA ILE A 449 -0.44 -6.11 -0.42
C ILE A 449 -0.74 -4.67 -0.83
N SER A 450 -1.33 -4.44 -2.01
CA SER A 450 -1.64 -3.10 -2.52
C SER A 450 -2.96 -2.51 -2.00
N SER A 451 -3.63 -3.15 -1.04
CA SER A 451 -4.96 -2.72 -0.58
C SER A 451 -4.99 -1.32 0.06
N GLY A 452 -3.90 -0.92 0.73
CA GLY A 452 -3.81 0.34 1.47
C GLY A 452 -3.46 1.56 0.60
N MET A 453 -3.97 2.72 1.00
CA MET A 453 -3.70 4.01 0.34
C MET A 453 -2.21 4.33 0.26
N LEU A 454 -1.48 4.02 1.34
CA LEU A 454 -0.04 4.27 1.44
C LEU A 454 0.72 3.61 0.28
N TYR A 455 0.28 2.43 -0.18
CA TYR A 455 0.93 1.72 -1.27
C TYR A 455 1.09 2.63 -2.50
N PHE A 456 0.12 3.49 -2.81
CA PHE A 456 0.15 4.34 -4.02
C PHE A 456 0.72 5.74 -3.78
N SER A 457 1.47 5.94 -2.70
CA SER A 457 2.09 7.24 -2.38
C SER A 457 3.52 7.37 -2.96
N PRO A 458 3.94 8.60 -3.33
CA PRO A 458 5.33 8.92 -3.69
C PRO A 458 6.37 8.37 -2.69
N SER A 459 6.09 8.50 -1.39
CA SER A 459 7.01 8.17 -0.30
C SER A 459 7.36 6.68 -0.22
N THR A 460 6.43 5.79 -0.60
CA THR A 460 6.64 4.33 -0.50
C THR A 460 6.83 3.64 -1.84
N ARG A 461 6.42 4.28 -2.94
CA ARG A 461 6.63 3.74 -4.28
C ARG A 461 8.08 3.92 -4.74
N THR A 462 8.81 4.91 -4.24
CA THR A 462 10.18 5.21 -4.69
C THR A 462 11.11 3.98 -4.65
N LEU A 463 11.79 3.73 -5.77
CA LEU A 463 12.85 2.72 -5.91
C LEU A 463 14.23 3.39 -5.75
N PRO A 464 15.26 2.73 -5.19
CA PRO A 464 16.61 3.29 -5.21
C PRO A 464 17.08 3.58 -6.64
N GLU A 465 17.60 4.77 -6.90
CA GLU A 465 17.98 5.24 -8.25
C GLU A 465 18.94 4.28 -8.97
N SER A 466 19.99 3.85 -8.28
CA SER A 466 20.91 2.79 -8.74
C SER A 466 20.21 1.52 -9.22
N THR A 467 19.18 1.07 -8.51
CA THR A 467 18.38 -0.10 -8.92
C THR A 467 17.50 0.24 -10.14
N ALA A 468 16.88 1.43 -10.17
CA ALA A 468 16.09 1.86 -11.32
C ALA A 468 16.92 1.89 -12.62
N ARG A 469 18.17 2.38 -12.54
CA ARG A 469 19.15 2.40 -13.64
C ARG A 469 19.62 1.01 -14.07
N ALA A 470 19.73 0.08 -13.13
CA ALA A 470 20.20 -1.29 -13.38
C ALA A 470 19.20 -2.16 -14.14
N LEU A 471 17.90 -1.88 -14.07
CA LEU A 471 16.84 -2.77 -14.57
C LEU A 471 16.90 -2.98 -16.09
N LEU A 472 17.02 -1.91 -16.88
CA LEU A 472 17.03 -2.04 -18.34
C LEU A 472 18.24 -2.86 -18.85
N PRO A 473 19.50 -2.57 -18.47
CA PRO A 473 20.62 -3.40 -18.89
C PRO A 473 20.52 -4.84 -18.34
N ALA A 474 19.97 -5.05 -17.14
CA ALA A 474 19.71 -6.38 -16.60
C ALA A 474 18.65 -7.14 -17.39
N MET A 475 17.58 -6.48 -17.86
CA MET A 475 16.59 -7.09 -18.76
C MET A 475 17.20 -7.47 -20.10
N ILE A 476 18.04 -6.61 -20.68
CA ILE A 476 18.71 -6.86 -21.96
C ILE A 476 19.62 -8.10 -21.84
N LEU A 477 20.53 -8.11 -20.86
CA LEU A 477 21.51 -9.19 -20.72
C LEU A 477 20.91 -10.46 -20.11
N GLY A 478 19.96 -10.33 -19.19
CA GLY A 478 19.38 -11.45 -18.45
C GLY A 478 18.26 -12.17 -19.21
N PHE A 479 17.55 -11.49 -20.11
CA PHE A 479 16.40 -12.07 -20.82
C PHE A 479 16.45 -11.88 -22.34
N VAL A 480 16.71 -10.69 -22.85
CA VAL A 480 16.68 -10.42 -24.30
C VAL A 480 17.78 -11.20 -25.04
N VAL A 481 19.02 -11.07 -24.60
CA VAL A 481 20.16 -11.77 -25.22
C VAL A 481 19.99 -13.29 -25.18
N PRO A 482 19.68 -13.93 -24.03
CA PRO A 482 19.39 -15.36 -24.00
C PRO A 482 18.25 -15.77 -24.94
N THR A 483 17.20 -14.96 -25.04
CA THR A 483 16.06 -15.26 -25.92
C THR A 483 16.45 -15.20 -27.40
N ILE A 484 17.26 -14.23 -27.81
CA ILE A 484 17.81 -14.15 -29.18
C ILE A 484 18.65 -15.40 -29.48
N MET A 485 19.46 -15.86 -28.52
CA MET A 485 20.32 -17.04 -28.71
C MET A 485 19.55 -18.35 -28.90
N LEU A 486 18.26 -18.43 -28.53
CA LEU A 486 17.43 -19.61 -28.83
C LEU A 486 17.21 -19.80 -30.34
N PHE A 487 17.12 -18.69 -31.07
CA PHE A 487 16.77 -18.67 -32.50
C PHE A 487 17.95 -18.36 -33.41
N PHE A 488 19.10 -17.96 -32.86
CA PHE A 488 20.27 -17.57 -33.66
C PHE A 488 20.82 -18.75 -34.49
N PRO A 489 21.14 -18.57 -35.78
CA PRO A 489 21.67 -19.63 -36.63
C PRO A 489 23.16 -19.88 -36.32
N LEU A 490 23.50 -21.08 -35.84
CA LEU A 490 24.87 -21.49 -35.45
C LEU A 490 25.32 -22.75 -36.20
N ALA A 491 26.63 -22.97 -36.30
CA ALA A 491 27.23 -24.03 -37.12
C ALA A 491 26.90 -25.48 -36.67
N ASP A 492 26.90 -25.78 -35.36
CA ASP A 492 26.36 -27.03 -34.77
C ASP A 492 24.97 -26.75 -34.16
N ALA A 493 24.02 -26.39 -35.04
CA ALA A 493 22.77 -25.75 -34.65
C ALA A 493 21.99 -26.53 -33.59
N LEU A 494 21.92 -27.86 -33.65
CA LEU A 494 21.03 -28.65 -32.80
C LEU A 494 21.60 -28.94 -31.40
N ASN A 495 22.85 -29.37 -31.30
CA ASN A 495 23.48 -29.59 -29.99
C ASN A 495 23.78 -28.26 -29.28
N THR A 496 24.18 -27.23 -30.02
CA THR A 496 24.36 -25.89 -29.44
C THR A 496 23.03 -25.29 -28.95
N ARG A 497 21.92 -25.51 -29.67
CA ARG A 497 20.59 -25.05 -29.26
C ARG A 497 20.10 -25.73 -27.98
N GLN A 498 20.42 -27.01 -27.74
CA GLN A 498 20.15 -27.68 -26.46
C GLN A 498 20.83 -26.96 -25.28
N ILE A 499 22.09 -26.51 -25.45
CA ILE A 499 22.82 -25.75 -24.43
C ILE A 499 22.14 -24.40 -24.18
N PHE A 500 21.77 -23.66 -25.24
CA PHE A 500 21.11 -22.38 -25.09
C PHE A 500 19.72 -22.48 -24.46
N ILE A 501 18.94 -23.54 -24.76
CA ILE A 501 17.66 -23.80 -24.07
C ILE A 501 17.92 -23.98 -22.57
N ALA A 502 18.89 -24.82 -22.19
CA ALA A 502 19.23 -25.05 -20.79
C ALA A 502 19.69 -23.76 -20.09
N LEU A 503 20.54 -22.97 -20.75
CA LEU A 503 21.00 -21.66 -20.25
C LEU A 503 19.88 -20.63 -20.16
N TRP A 504 18.87 -20.69 -21.04
CA TRP A 504 17.74 -19.77 -21.06
C TRP A 504 16.72 -20.05 -19.94
N GLN A 505 16.60 -21.29 -19.45
CA GLN A 505 15.60 -21.62 -18.44
C GLN A 505 15.61 -20.71 -17.20
N PRO A 506 16.76 -20.32 -16.63
CA PRO A 506 16.82 -19.39 -15.50
C PRO A 506 16.85 -17.92 -15.92
N ALA A 507 16.62 -17.56 -17.20
CA ALA A 507 16.74 -16.20 -17.72
C ALA A 507 16.07 -15.12 -16.86
N PRO A 508 14.82 -15.30 -16.38
CA PRO A 508 14.21 -14.28 -15.53
C PRO A 508 14.85 -14.16 -14.15
N VAL A 509 15.51 -15.21 -13.64
CA VAL A 509 16.32 -15.14 -12.42
C VAL A 509 17.62 -14.36 -12.68
N TYR A 510 18.22 -14.50 -13.86
CA TYR A 510 19.38 -13.69 -14.25
C TYR A 510 19.05 -12.19 -14.22
N VAL A 511 17.86 -11.80 -14.68
CA VAL A 511 17.41 -10.39 -14.58
C VAL A 511 17.48 -9.89 -13.14
N VAL A 512 16.99 -10.67 -12.17
CA VAL A 512 17.01 -10.29 -10.75
C VAL A 512 18.45 -10.18 -10.23
N ILE A 513 19.29 -11.18 -10.50
CA ILE A 513 20.70 -11.21 -10.06
C ILE A 513 21.48 -10.04 -10.68
N LEU A 514 21.36 -9.84 -12.00
CA LEU A 514 22.03 -8.75 -12.71
C LEU A 514 21.53 -7.39 -12.24
N THR A 515 20.24 -7.24 -11.94
CA THR A 515 19.70 -6.00 -11.35
C THR A 515 20.39 -5.70 -10.01
N GLN A 516 20.56 -6.72 -9.16
CA GLN A 516 21.25 -6.57 -7.88
C GLN A 516 22.74 -6.24 -8.05
N VAL A 517 23.43 -6.95 -8.94
CA VAL A 517 24.86 -6.74 -9.24
C VAL A 517 25.09 -5.34 -9.80
N PHE A 518 24.37 -4.96 -10.86
CA PHE A 518 24.51 -3.64 -11.47
C PHE A 518 24.11 -2.52 -10.51
N SER A 519 23.06 -2.71 -9.69
CA SER A 519 22.70 -1.74 -8.64
C SER A 519 23.84 -1.55 -7.64
N HIS A 520 24.50 -2.63 -7.21
CA HIS A 520 25.63 -2.56 -6.29
C HIS A 520 26.84 -1.86 -6.91
N VAL A 521 27.18 -2.19 -8.16
CA VAL A 521 28.27 -1.53 -8.92
C VAL A 521 27.99 -0.04 -9.07
N LEU A 522 26.78 0.35 -9.49
CA LEU A 522 26.38 1.76 -9.63
C LEU A 522 26.44 2.53 -8.31
N LYS A 523 26.05 1.89 -7.19
CA LYS A 523 26.19 2.50 -5.85
C LYS A 523 27.64 2.73 -5.47
N SER A 524 28.50 1.75 -5.70
CA SER A 524 29.94 1.83 -5.40
C SER A 524 30.62 2.96 -6.17
N ILE A 525 30.32 3.10 -7.46
CA ILE A 525 30.84 4.19 -8.30
C ILE A 525 30.31 5.56 -7.83
N GLY A 526 29.02 5.63 -7.45
CA GLY A 526 28.37 6.88 -7.05
C GLY A 526 28.74 7.40 -5.64
N SER A 527 29.19 6.54 -4.73
CA SER A 527 29.63 6.95 -3.38
C SER A 527 30.95 7.75 -3.35
N SER A 528 31.63 7.85 -4.49
CA SER A 528 32.90 8.58 -4.66
C SER A 528 32.74 10.11 -4.71
N THR A 529 31.51 10.63 -4.79
CA THR A 529 31.26 12.06 -5.01
C THR A 529 30.52 12.67 -3.80
N PRO A 530 31.12 13.63 -3.06
CA PRO A 530 30.49 14.21 -1.89
C PRO A 530 29.38 15.19 -2.32
N VAL A 531 28.13 14.89 -1.96
CA VAL A 531 26.98 15.78 -2.21
C VAL A 531 26.79 16.73 -1.03
N LYS A 532 26.93 18.03 -1.29
CA LYS A 532 26.56 19.11 -0.35
C LYS A 532 25.06 19.01 -0.02
N THR A 533 24.74 18.88 1.26
CA THR A 533 23.37 18.83 1.78
C THR A 533 22.81 20.24 1.95
N ASP A 534 22.17 20.76 0.92
CA ASP A 534 21.23 21.88 1.08
C ASP A 534 19.83 21.33 1.41
N SER A 535 19.12 22.00 2.32
CA SER A 535 17.78 21.62 2.80
C SER A 535 16.70 21.65 1.70
N ALA A 536 16.92 22.41 0.62
CA ALA A 536 16.10 22.37 -0.60
C ALA A 536 16.28 21.06 -1.41
N ALA A 537 17.35 20.28 -1.17
CA ALA A 537 17.63 19.04 -1.88
C ALA A 537 16.78 17.85 -1.39
N VAL A 538 16.08 17.97 -0.26
CA VAL A 538 15.22 16.90 0.29
C VAL A 538 13.96 16.72 -0.56
N GLU A 539 13.41 17.79 -1.13
CA GLU A 539 12.31 17.72 -2.11
C GLU A 539 12.72 17.00 -3.42
N SER A 540 14.03 16.95 -3.74
CA SER A 540 14.58 16.35 -4.97
C SER A 540 14.95 14.87 -4.90
N LYS A 541 14.79 14.20 -3.75
CA LYS A 541 15.12 12.76 -3.60
C LYS A 541 13.96 11.84 -3.99
N SER A 542 12.72 12.28 -3.77
CA SER A 542 11.51 11.59 -4.22
C SER A 542 11.47 11.70 -5.75
N ASN A 543 11.25 10.59 -6.48
CA ASN A 543 11.07 10.55 -7.94
C ASN A 543 12.33 10.45 -8.83
N ARG A 544 13.56 10.37 -8.30
CA ARG A 544 14.75 10.18 -9.17
C ARG A 544 14.74 8.88 -9.97
N ASP A 545 13.96 7.91 -9.51
CA ASP A 545 13.70 6.65 -10.20
C ASP A 545 12.80 6.78 -11.43
N ILE A 546 11.91 7.77 -11.47
CA ILE A 546 10.83 7.87 -12.45
C ILE A 546 11.34 7.93 -13.89
N PRO A 547 12.32 8.77 -14.28
CA PRO A 547 12.80 8.79 -15.65
C PRO A 547 13.33 7.43 -16.11
N HIS A 548 14.05 6.70 -15.25
CA HIS A 548 14.59 5.38 -15.57
C HIS A 548 13.51 4.31 -15.69
N LEU A 549 12.51 4.33 -14.80
CA LEU A 549 11.34 3.43 -14.90
C LEU A 549 10.51 3.73 -16.15
N GLN A 550 10.32 5.00 -16.49
CA GLN A 550 9.62 5.42 -17.72
C GLN A 550 10.38 4.97 -18.97
N THR A 551 11.70 5.13 -19.01
CA THR A 551 12.53 4.60 -20.11
C THR A 551 12.42 3.08 -20.21
N LEU A 552 12.49 2.36 -19.08
CA LEU A 552 12.31 0.91 -19.04
C LEU A 552 10.98 0.50 -19.67
N TYR A 553 9.86 1.07 -19.23
CA TYR A 553 8.54 0.69 -19.75
C TYR A 553 8.33 1.13 -21.20
N ALA A 554 8.85 2.31 -21.59
CA ALA A 554 8.78 2.77 -22.98
C ALA A 554 9.54 1.85 -23.94
N VAL A 555 10.77 1.44 -23.58
CA VAL A 555 11.59 0.53 -24.41
C VAL A 555 10.93 -0.84 -24.50
N LEU A 556 10.57 -1.45 -23.37
CA LEU A 556 9.96 -2.79 -23.38
C LEU A 556 8.61 -2.78 -24.09
N GLY A 557 7.79 -1.74 -23.85
CA GLY A 557 6.51 -1.56 -24.53
C GLY A 557 6.66 -1.34 -26.03
N GLY A 558 7.65 -0.54 -26.45
CA GLY A 558 7.96 -0.31 -27.86
C GLY A 558 8.38 -1.60 -28.57
N VAL A 559 9.26 -2.40 -27.97
CA VAL A 559 9.65 -3.71 -28.51
C VAL A 559 8.42 -4.62 -28.61
N SER A 560 7.59 -4.73 -27.57
CA SER A 560 6.35 -5.52 -27.64
C SER A 560 5.39 -5.05 -28.73
N ALA A 561 5.25 -3.73 -28.92
CA ALA A 561 4.40 -3.16 -29.97
C ALA A 561 4.93 -3.48 -31.37
N CYS A 562 6.25 -3.42 -31.60
CA CYS A 562 6.84 -3.81 -32.88
C CYS A 562 6.52 -5.27 -33.24
N PHE A 563 6.62 -6.19 -32.29
CA PHE A 563 6.26 -7.59 -32.50
C PHE A 563 4.76 -7.79 -32.71
N HIS A 564 3.92 -6.95 -32.09
CA HIS A 564 2.49 -6.94 -32.36
C HIS A 564 2.15 -6.45 -33.77
N VAL A 565 2.80 -5.38 -34.24
CA VAL A 565 2.66 -4.93 -35.63
C VAL A 565 3.11 -6.02 -36.60
N ALA A 566 4.23 -6.69 -36.34
CA ALA A 566 4.68 -7.83 -37.15
C ALA A 566 3.61 -8.93 -37.22
N LEU A 567 2.97 -9.26 -36.09
CA LEU A 567 1.85 -10.21 -36.04
C LEU A 567 0.66 -9.76 -36.89
N LEU A 568 0.26 -8.48 -36.82
CA LEU A 568 -0.84 -7.93 -37.63
C LEU A 568 -0.51 -7.94 -39.12
N LEU A 569 0.75 -7.66 -39.50
CA LEU A 569 1.20 -7.76 -40.89
C LEU A 569 1.20 -9.21 -41.38
N SER A 570 1.64 -10.17 -40.56
CA SER A 570 1.54 -11.60 -40.88
C SER A 570 0.09 -12.04 -41.01
N TRP A 571 -0.82 -11.54 -40.17
CA TRP A 571 -2.25 -11.78 -40.29
C TRP A 571 -2.83 -11.25 -41.60
N ALA A 572 -2.47 -10.01 -41.98
CA ALA A 572 -2.90 -9.43 -43.25
C ALA A 572 -2.36 -10.19 -44.47
N ALA A 573 -1.12 -10.71 -44.39
CA ALA A 573 -0.49 -11.44 -45.47
C ALA A 573 -0.93 -12.91 -45.60
N LEU A 574 -1.19 -13.59 -44.48
CA LEU A 574 -1.43 -15.04 -44.41
C LEU A 574 -2.91 -15.40 -44.15
N GLY A 575 -3.77 -14.41 -43.92
CA GLY A 575 -5.22 -14.56 -43.78
C GLY A 575 -5.71 -14.79 -42.35
N THR A 576 -7.04 -14.75 -42.17
CA THR A 576 -7.70 -14.71 -40.86
C THR A 576 -7.49 -15.95 -40.00
N ASN A 577 -7.32 -17.12 -40.62
CA ASN A 577 -7.08 -18.38 -39.91
C ASN A 577 -5.72 -18.42 -39.21
N PHE A 578 -4.74 -17.61 -39.62
CA PHE A 578 -3.39 -17.61 -39.07
C PHE A 578 -3.38 -17.24 -37.57
N VAL A 579 -4.03 -16.13 -37.19
CA VAL A 579 -4.09 -15.70 -35.77
C VAL A 579 -4.86 -16.68 -34.91
N THR A 580 -5.98 -17.21 -35.43
CA THR A 580 -6.76 -18.23 -34.72
C THR A 580 -5.92 -19.48 -34.46
N ARG A 581 -5.21 -19.99 -35.48
CA ARG A 581 -4.31 -21.15 -35.32
C ARG A 581 -3.10 -20.85 -34.45
N ALA A 582 -2.61 -19.61 -34.45
CA ALA A 582 -1.49 -19.20 -33.62
C ALA A 582 -1.86 -19.14 -32.14
N PHE A 583 -3.04 -18.64 -31.76
CA PHE A 583 -3.35 -18.34 -30.36
C PHE A 583 -4.50 -19.12 -29.74
N ILE A 584 -5.39 -19.71 -30.53
CA ILE A 584 -6.55 -20.46 -30.03
C ILE A 584 -6.24 -21.96 -30.07
N PRO A 585 -6.16 -22.64 -28.92
CA PRO A 585 -5.79 -24.04 -28.87
C PRO A 585 -6.88 -24.94 -29.45
N SER A 586 -6.51 -25.80 -30.40
CA SER A 586 -7.37 -26.87 -30.89
C SER A 586 -7.42 -28.02 -29.87
N ALA A 587 -8.61 -28.37 -29.39
CA ALA A 587 -8.91 -29.55 -28.55
C ALA A 587 -7.78 -29.95 -27.58
N ALA A 588 -7.52 -29.14 -26.55
CA ALA A 588 -6.35 -29.28 -25.66
C ALA A 588 -6.14 -30.67 -25.00
N PHE A 589 -7.18 -31.50 -24.93
CA PHE A 589 -7.16 -32.85 -24.33
C PHE A 589 -7.07 -33.99 -25.35
N ALA A 590 -7.14 -33.70 -26.66
CA ALA A 590 -7.03 -34.71 -27.71
C ALA A 590 -5.58 -35.21 -27.84
N GLN A 591 -5.38 -36.48 -28.20
CA GLN A 591 -4.04 -37.05 -28.39
C GLN A 591 -3.26 -36.29 -29.46
N VAL A 592 -2.02 -35.93 -29.16
CA VAL A 592 -1.11 -35.29 -30.12
C VAL A 592 -0.14 -36.31 -30.72
N ALA A 593 0.22 -36.09 -31.99
CA ALA A 593 1.16 -36.96 -32.69
C ALA A 593 2.62 -36.66 -32.31
N THR A 594 2.94 -35.40 -32.01
CA THR A 594 4.32 -34.96 -31.74
C THR A 594 4.43 -34.16 -30.45
N ILE A 595 5.64 -34.12 -29.87
CA ILE A 595 5.95 -33.24 -28.73
C ILE A 595 5.73 -31.77 -29.11
N ALA A 596 6.11 -31.38 -30.33
CA ALA A 596 5.96 -30.01 -30.83
C ALA A 596 4.49 -29.54 -30.79
N ASP A 597 3.55 -30.36 -31.26
CA ASP A 597 2.12 -30.01 -31.27
C ASP A 597 1.57 -29.87 -29.85
N GLY A 598 1.95 -30.78 -28.96
CA GLY A 598 1.55 -30.73 -27.54
C GLY A 598 2.07 -29.50 -26.81
N VAL A 599 3.33 -29.14 -27.05
CA VAL A 599 3.97 -27.95 -26.46
C VAL A 599 3.43 -26.67 -27.08
N PHE A 600 3.05 -26.67 -28.35
CA PHE A 600 2.38 -25.55 -28.98
C PHE A 600 1.02 -25.26 -28.33
N ILE A 601 0.19 -26.28 -28.11
CA ILE A 601 -1.07 -26.16 -27.35
C ILE A 601 -0.82 -25.63 -25.94
N PHE A 602 0.25 -26.06 -25.28
CA PHE A 602 0.65 -25.54 -23.98
C PHE A 602 0.91 -24.03 -24.05
N PHE A 603 1.74 -23.56 -24.99
CA PHE A 603 2.07 -22.13 -25.12
C PHE A 603 0.86 -21.26 -25.47
N GLN A 604 -0.08 -21.76 -26.27
CA GLN A 604 -1.32 -21.06 -26.57
C GLN A 604 -2.15 -20.82 -25.30
N ASN A 605 -2.38 -21.88 -24.53
CA ASN A 605 -3.11 -21.78 -23.26
C ASN A 605 -2.35 -20.88 -22.26
N ASP A 606 -1.03 -21.02 -22.17
CA ASP A 606 -0.19 -20.27 -21.23
C ASP A 606 -0.27 -18.77 -21.52
N PHE A 607 -0.15 -18.40 -22.81
CA PHE A 607 -0.29 -17.03 -23.29
C PHE A 607 -1.68 -16.44 -23.01
N LEU A 608 -2.77 -17.15 -23.34
CA LEU A 608 -4.12 -16.64 -23.12
C LEU A 608 -4.42 -16.42 -21.64
N LEU A 609 -4.01 -17.37 -20.79
CA LEU A 609 -4.24 -17.29 -19.35
C LEU A 609 -3.43 -16.16 -18.71
N VAL A 610 -2.14 -16.01 -19.06
CA VAL A 610 -1.34 -14.91 -18.52
C VAL A 610 -1.83 -13.55 -19.04
N ALA A 611 -2.26 -13.46 -20.29
CA ALA A 611 -2.84 -12.23 -20.83
C ALA A 611 -4.12 -11.85 -20.06
N ALA A 612 -5.06 -12.78 -19.89
CA ALA A 612 -6.29 -12.55 -19.14
C ALA A 612 -6.02 -12.14 -17.68
N ALA A 613 -5.15 -12.87 -16.99
CA ALA A 613 -4.78 -12.59 -15.60
C ALA A 613 -4.12 -11.21 -15.45
N THR A 614 -3.24 -10.86 -16.39
CA THR A 614 -2.49 -9.59 -16.36
C THR A 614 -3.40 -8.40 -16.67
N LEU A 615 -4.32 -8.52 -17.63
CA LEU A 615 -5.30 -7.48 -17.92
C LEU A 615 -6.27 -7.26 -16.75
N LEU A 616 -6.71 -8.32 -16.08
CA LEU A 616 -7.51 -8.22 -14.86
C LEU A 616 -6.73 -7.50 -13.74
N TRP A 617 -5.44 -7.81 -13.59
CA TRP A 617 -4.57 -7.14 -12.61
C TRP A 617 -4.29 -5.67 -12.96
N CYS A 618 -4.13 -5.34 -14.25
CA CYS A 618 -4.05 -3.95 -14.71
C CYS A 618 -5.33 -3.20 -14.36
N LEU A 619 -6.50 -3.77 -14.65
CA LEU A 619 -7.80 -3.17 -14.34
C LEU A 619 -7.95 -2.93 -12.83
N ALA A 620 -7.62 -3.92 -12.00
CA ALA A 620 -7.64 -3.79 -10.55
C ALA A 620 -6.69 -2.69 -10.06
N SER A 621 -5.49 -2.58 -10.65
CA SER A 621 -4.49 -1.55 -10.29
C SER A 621 -4.93 -0.14 -10.68
N VAL A 622 -5.56 0.04 -11.85
CA VAL A 622 -6.13 1.34 -12.26
C VAL A 622 -7.32 1.69 -11.38
N TRP A 623 -8.18 0.72 -11.08
CA TRP A 623 -9.32 0.91 -10.18
C TRP A 623 -8.87 1.23 -8.75
N ASP A 624 -7.76 0.69 -8.27
CA ASP A 624 -7.18 1.10 -6.98
C ASP A 624 -6.82 2.59 -6.96
N LEU A 625 -6.18 3.09 -8.01
CA LEU A 625 -5.87 4.52 -8.12
C LEU A 625 -7.15 5.37 -8.20
N TYR A 626 -8.20 4.85 -8.85
CA TYR A 626 -9.52 5.47 -8.88
C TYR A 626 -10.14 5.51 -7.48
N ARG A 627 -10.41 4.37 -6.83
CA ARG A 627 -11.09 4.33 -5.53
C ARG A 627 -10.36 5.10 -4.42
N LEU A 628 -9.03 5.25 -4.53
CA LEU A 628 -8.20 6.01 -3.60
C LEU A 628 -8.10 7.51 -3.93
N GLY A 629 -8.77 7.96 -4.99
CA GLY A 629 -8.80 9.36 -5.44
C GLY A 629 -7.45 9.90 -5.91
N VAL A 630 -6.53 9.00 -6.31
CA VAL A 630 -5.22 9.34 -6.88
C VAL A 630 -5.34 9.66 -8.38
N SER A 631 -6.29 9.00 -9.06
CA SER A 631 -6.62 9.19 -10.47
C SER A 631 -8.12 9.35 -10.69
N ASN A 632 -8.53 10.06 -11.75
CA ASN A 632 -9.92 10.14 -12.18
C ASN A 632 -10.30 9.14 -13.29
N VAL A 633 -9.38 8.25 -13.69
CA VAL A 633 -9.66 7.22 -14.71
C VAL A 633 -10.55 6.14 -14.13
N SER A 634 -11.82 6.09 -14.57
CA SER A 634 -12.79 5.10 -14.11
C SER A 634 -12.43 3.69 -14.60
N TRP A 635 -12.99 2.66 -13.95
CA TRP A 635 -12.75 1.27 -14.35
C TRP A 635 -13.29 0.97 -15.75
N GLN A 636 -14.36 1.65 -16.19
CA GLN A 636 -14.91 1.49 -17.54
C GLN A 636 -13.94 2.01 -18.60
N VAL A 637 -13.39 3.22 -18.38
CA VAL A 637 -12.39 3.81 -19.27
C VAL A 637 -11.12 2.94 -19.28
N ALA A 638 -10.71 2.46 -18.11
CA ALA A 638 -9.58 1.53 -18.00
C ALA A 638 -9.84 0.24 -18.79
N LEU A 639 -10.99 -0.40 -18.63
CA LEU A 639 -11.36 -1.62 -19.35
C LEU A 639 -11.37 -1.41 -20.86
N ALA A 640 -12.02 -0.34 -21.34
CA ALA A 640 -12.05 0.00 -22.76
C ALA A 640 -10.63 0.25 -23.31
N SER A 641 -9.79 0.98 -22.55
CA SER A 641 -8.40 1.26 -22.94
C SER A 641 -7.52 0.02 -22.95
N LEU A 642 -7.73 -0.92 -22.01
CA LEU A 642 -7.01 -2.19 -21.96
C LEU A 642 -7.38 -3.09 -23.13
N ILE A 643 -8.66 -3.15 -23.49
CA ILE A 643 -9.14 -3.92 -24.66
C ILE A 643 -8.57 -3.30 -25.93
N LEU A 644 -8.79 -1.99 -26.14
CA LEU A 644 -8.33 -1.29 -27.33
C LEU A 644 -6.81 -1.36 -27.47
N GLY A 645 -6.06 -1.12 -26.38
CA GLY A 645 -4.62 -1.24 -26.37
C GLY A 645 -4.15 -2.65 -26.73
N SER A 646 -4.78 -3.68 -26.17
CA SER A 646 -4.39 -5.07 -26.44
C SER A 646 -4.61 -5.47 -27.90
N VAL A 647 -5.60 -4.86 -28.56
CA VAL A 647 -5.90 -5.07 -29.99
C VAL A 647 -5.00 -4.24 -30.90
N VAL A 648 -4.64 -3.01 -30.51
CA VAL A 648 -3.91 -2.07 -31.38
C VAL A 648 -2.39 -2.20 -31.24
N ILE A 649 -1.88 -2.30 -30.01
CA ILE A 649 -0.44 -2.35 -29.71
C ILE A 649 -0.01 -3.66 -29.06
N GLY A 650 -0.95 -4.56 -28.78
CA GLY A 650 -0.69 -5.84 -28.15
C GLY A 650 -0.75 -5.78 -26.61
N PRO A 651 -0.99 -6.93 -25.96
CA PRO A 651 -1.15 -7.01 -24.51
C PRO A 651 0.14 -6.68 -23.76
N GLY A 652 1.32 -7.09 -24.26
CA GLY A 652 2.60 -6.74 -23.64
C GLY A 652 2.84 -5.23 -23.58
N ALA A 653 2.66 -4.55 -24.71
CA ALA A 653 2.82 -3.09 -24.78
C ALA A 653 1.78 -2.35 -23.95
N THR A 654 0.53 -2.85 -23.92
CA THR A 654 -0.54 -2.31 -23.09
C THR A 654 -0.19 -2.36 -21.61
N VAL A 655 0.33 -3.49 -21.13
CA VAL A 655 0.77 -3.65 -19.74
C VAL A 655 1.91 -2.68 -19.41
N ALA A 656 2.89 -2.52 -20.30
CA ALA A 656 3.96 -1.55 -20.14
C ALA A 656 3.41 -0.10 -20.06
N ALA A 657 2.46 0.26 -20.91
CA ALA A 657 1.82 1.56 -20.93
C ALA A 657 1.06 1.86 -19.63
N VAL A 658 0.34 0.87 -19.08
CA VAL A 658 -0.34 1.00 -17.77
C VAL A 658 0.68 1.30 -16.67
N TRP A 659 1.80 0.59 -16.62
CA TRP A 659 2.83 0.82 -15.60
C TRP A 659 3.54 2.16 -15.78
N TYR A 660 3.86 2.55 -17.02
CA TYR A 660 4.39 3.87 -17.35
C TYR A 660 3.49 4.99 -16.81
N TRP A 661 2.20 4.93 -17.13
CA TRP A 661 1.21 5.89 -16.67
C TRP A 661 1.08 5.88 -15.14
N ARG A 662 0.98 4.68 -14.55
CA ARG A 662 0.82 4.48 -13.11
C ARG A 662 1.98 5.10 -12.32
N GLU A 663 3.23 4.94 -12.75
CA GLU A 663 4.38 5.55 -12.06
C GLU A 663 4.29 7.08 -12.07
N GLY A 664 3.93 7.68 -13.20
CA GLY A 664 3.78 9.14 -13.30
C GLY A 664 2.62 9.71 -12.48
N VAL A 665 1.55 8.93 -12.30
CA VAL A 665 0.43 9.29 -11.43
C VAL A 665 0.82 9.21 -9.95
N MET A 666 1.48 8.12 -9.54
CA MET A 666 1.94 7.91 -8.17
C MET A 666 3.12 8.82 -7.78
N SER A 667 3.75 9.52 -8.72
CA SER A 667 4.86 10.44 -8.43
C SER A 667 4.43 11.87 -8.14
N ARG A 668 3.14 12.19 -8.27
CA ARG A 668 2.62 13.54 -8.03
C ARG A 668 2.72 13.91 -6.55
N THR A 669 3.32 15.07 -6.29
CA THR A 669 3.45 15.68 -4.95
C THR A 669 2.73 17.03 -4.84
N ALA A 670 2.06 17.44 -5.91
CA ALA A 670 1.25 18.64 -5.98
C ALA A 670 -0.22 18.24 -6.05
N PHE A 671 -0.99 18.66 -5.06
CA PHE A 671 -2.42 18.38 -4.98
C PHE A 671 -3.21 19.69 -5.00
N ARG A 672 -4.44 19.63 -5.52
CA ARG A 672 -5.40 20.74 -5.51
C ARG A 672 -6.71 20.20 -4.93
N ARG A 673 -7.45 21.05 -4.21
CA ARG A 673 -8.79 20.67 -3.76
C ARG A 673 -9.64 20.38 -4.98
N HIS A 674 -10.27 19.22 -5.01
CA HIS A 674 -11.28 18.88 -6.00
C HIS A 674 -12.63 18.94 -5.29
N GLY A 675 -13.40 20.01 -5.51
CA GLY A 675 -14.68 20.22 -4.83
C GLY A 675 -15.70 20.97 -5.69
N PRO A 676 -17.00 20.88 -5.34
CA PRO A 676 -18.08 21.60 -6.02
C PRO A 676 -17.96 23.08 -5.64
N GLY A 677 -17.17 23.81 -6.41
CA GLY A 677 -16.82 25.21 -6.18
C GLY A 677 -16.05 25.86 -7.33
N LEU A 678 -16.07 25.20 -8.50
CA LEU A 678 -15.82 25.74 -9.83
C LEU A 678 -16.86 25.14 -10.77
#